data_AF-A0A9E6E351-F1
#
_entry.id   AF-A0A9E6E351-F1
#
_cell.length_a   1.000
_cell.length_b   1.000
_cell.length_c   1.000
_cell.angle_alpha   90.00
_cell.angle_beta   90.00
_cell.angle_gamma   90.00
#
_symmetry.space_group_name_H-M   'P 1'
#
loop_
_entity.id
_entity.type
_entity.pdbx_description
1 polymer ?
#
loop_
_entity_poly.entity_id
_entity_poly.type
_entity_poly.pdbx_seq_one_letter_code
_entity_poly.pdbx_strand_id
1 'polypeptide(L)'
;MNHYALLCLDNNPISIEQLRRELGQFSARFDVHTADTLQDAHAVLDYCQESQQPLALVLASHHESFNGADFLVQLDKNPHTKSARKILLSCGQDIQAILSAVNEGRLDHCLTKPLQDNLVYTTVKKELTTFVLENDKDNLLAYSETLDQQRLLRSHIELQMRSYREGFITDQHTLSDHELAEQVISALYEFFLDTDDTGACRTYSSQHLLTEEGEENRFLWFITQGEVALYKKDDQGVQREVVRHTKGNLVGGMSFVTGEPSFSTAITLKKTEVIKLDRDVFAKVMHSNTALLPLFTNLLLRHFNRRLQRSINTKLELQKTLESLKSAHQQLLEREKMAMLGQLVAGVAHELNNPIAAILRGTETMTTTIKTLVDDNKYQPLTELGANIFSHSLTSKPRSTSEERQLARSIESLVGDRRIAKKLVKLGLEENQRWLTHLSHTPTKALEELAALEKYYLAGATLRSINVCALRIADMVKSLKGYARPDDETFRLSDIHEGIEDTLVIFENKLKVHKVEKEYCEIPPILCMPAALQQVWTNLISNAIDALPDKGKLQIRSETRCLHGNKWLVVSFQDNGIGIPKHLQRQIFTLNFTTKKEGNFGLGIGLSISERIVHHHGGRIDVQSQAGKYTRMSVWLPFKTQQSS
;
A
#
# COMPACT_ATOMS: atom_id res chain seq x y z
N MET A 1 29.36 -13.38 -70.87
CA MET A 1 27.95 -13.05 -70.74
C MET A 1 27.70 -12.73 -69.28
N ASN A 2 27.24 -11.52 -69.02
CA ASN A 2 26.78 -11.12 -67.69
C ASN A 2 25.42 -11.77 -67.38
N HIS A 3 25.00 -11.75 -66.12
CA HIS A 3 23.72 -12.37 -65.73
C HIS A 3 22.50 -11.63 -66.30
N TYR A 4 22.62 -10.33 -66.54
CA TYR A 4 21.54 -9.47 -67.02
C TYR A 4 21.96 -8.65 -68.25
N ALA A 5 20.98 -8.29 -69.08
CA ALA A 5 21.18 -7.47 -70.28
C ALA A 5 20.43 -6.12 -70.23
N LEU A 6 20.92 -5.14 -70.99
CA LEU A 6 20.28 -3.84 -71.24
C LEU A 6 19.95 -3.73 -72.72
N LEU A 7 18.78 -3.21 -73.07
CA LEU A 7 18.41 -2.92 -74.46
C LEU A 7 18.16 -1.43 -74.65
N CYS A 8 18.87 -0.83 -75.60
CA CYS A 8 18.68 0.54 -76.02
C CYS A 8 18.11 0.58 -77.44
N LEU A 9 16.97 1.24 -77.61
CA LEU A 9 16.25 1.36 -78.87
C LEU A 9 16.12 2.85 -79.24
N ASP A 10 16.81 3.28 -80.29
CA ASP A 10 16.66 4.64 -80.84
C ASP A 10 16.93 4.57 -82.34
N ASN A 11 16.16 5.25 -83.18
CA ASN A 11 16.39 5.26 -84.64
C ASN A 11 17.40 6.32 -85.10
N ASN A 12 17.90 7.15 -84.17
CA ASN A 12 18.92 8.16 -84.45
C ASN A 12 20.34 7.61 -84.15
N PRO A 13 21.20 7.40 -85.16
CA PRO A 13 22.52 6.79 -84.96
C PRO A 13 23.45 7.61 -84.05
N ILE A 14 23.30 8.94 -84.01
CA ILE A 14 24.09 9.80 -83.12
C ILE A 14 23.66 9.58 -81.66
N SER A 15 22.35 9.44 -81.43
CA SER A 15 21.77 9.19 -80.11
C SER A 15 22.18 7.79 -79.60
N ILE A 16 22.21 6.79 -80.46
CA ILE A 16 22.64 5.42 -80.12
C ILE A 16 24.10 5.38 -79.68
N GLU A 17 25.01 6.04 -80.40
CA GLU A 17 26.42 6.07 -80.01
C GLU A 17 26.63 6.82 -78.68
N GLN A 18 25.86 7.89 -78.44
CA GLN A 18 25.86 8.56 -77.14
C GLN A 18 25.38 7.63 -76.02
N LEU A 19 24.24 6.96 -76.21
CA LEU A 19 23.68 6.03 -75.24
C LEU A 19 24.60 4.83 -75.00
N ARG A 20 25.23 4.30 -76.04
CA ARG A 20 26.22 3.23 -75.94
C ARG A 20 27.42 3.66 -75.09
N ARG A 21 27.91 4.88 -75.26
CA ARG A 21 29.01 5.43 -74.45
C ARG A 21 28.62 5.63 -72.99
N GLU A 22 27.44 6.18 -72.72
CA GLU A 22 26.94 6.39 -71.35
C GLU A 22 26.64 5.06 -70.62
N LEU A 23 26.00 4.12 -71.32
CA LEU A 23 25.67 2.80 -70.79
C LEU A 23 26.88 1.86 -70.69
N GLY A 24 27.95 2.13 -71.43
CA GLY A 24 29.20 1.36 -71.38
C GLY A 24 29.81 1.29 -69.98
N GLN A 25 29.51 2.24 -69.09
CA GLN A 25 29.94 2.22 -67.69
C GLN A 25 29.33 1.05 -66.89
N PHE A 26 28.21 0.49 -67.35
CA PHE A 26 27.55 -0.67 -66.72
C PHE A 26 28.01 -2.02 -67.30
N SER A 27 28.85 -2.02 -68.35
CA SER A 27 29.28 -3.21 -69.08
C SER A 27 30.03 -4.25 -68.23
N ALA A 28 30.60 -3.84 -67.09
CA ALA A 28 31.26 -4.73 -66.14
C ALA A 28 30.30 -5.75 -65.50
N ARG A 29 28.99 -5.46 -65.47
CA ARG A 29 27.96 -6.28 -64.81
C ARG A 29 26.71 -6.54 -65.65
N PHE A 30 26.55 -5.84 -66.77
CA PHE A 30 25.39 -5.95 -67.66
C PHE A 30 25.83 -6.01 -69.12
N ASP A 31 25.24 -6.88 -69.93
CA ASP A 31 25.50 -6.90 -71.38
C ASP A 31 24.64 -5.84 -72.08
N VAL A 32 25.25 -4.95 -72.86
CA VAL A 32 24.55 -3.80 -73.47
C VAL A 32 24.28 -4.05 -74.94
N HIS A 33 23.00 -4.10 -75.31
CA HIS A 33 22.54 -4.24 -76.69
C HIS A 33 21.91 -2.93 -77.18
N THR A 34 22.15 -2.61 -78.45
CA THR A 34 21.57 -1.45 -79.14
C THR A 34 20.82 -1.90 -80.38
N ALA A 35 19.66 -1.30 -80.63
CA ALA A 35 18.84 -1.57 -81.81
C ALA A 35 18.38 -0.25 -82.44
N ASP A 36 18.49 -0.19 -83.76
CA ASP A 36 18.22 1.02 -84.55
C ASP A 36 16.81 0.98 -85.16
N THR A 37 16.22 -0.22 -85.23
CA THR A 37 14.85 -0.47 -85.70
C THR A 37 14.07 -1.31 -84.69
N LEU A 38 12.74 -1.24 -84.76
CA LEU A 38 11.89 -2.11 -83.95
C LEU A 38 12.13 -3.60 -84.26
N GLN A 39 12.44 -3.95 -85.51
CA GLN A 39 12.71 -5.33 -85.89
C GLN A 39 13.99 -5.86 -85.24
N ASP A 40 15.05 -5.03 -85.21
CA ASP A 40 16.30 -5.37 -84.53
C ASP A 40 16.10 -5.51 -83.02
N ALA A 41 15.26 -4.65 -82.43
CA ALA A 41 14.94 -4.73 -81.01
C ALA A 41 14.25 -6.06 -80.66
N HIS A 42 13.30 -6.52 -81.49
CA HIS A 42 12.67 -7.82 -81.31
C HIS A 42 13.67 -8.98 -81.49
N ALA A 43 14.58 -8.88 -82.46
CA ALA A 43 15.64 -9.90 -82.63
C ALA A 43 16.56 -9.99 -81.40
N VAL A 44 16.86 -8.87 -80.73
CA VAL A 44 17.61 -8.88 -79.47
C VAL A 44 16.80 -9.52 -78.34
N LEU A 45 15.49 -9.27 -78.27
CA LEU A 45 14.62 -9.92 -77.28
C LEU A 45 14.59 -11.44 -77.49
N ASP A 46 14.46 -11.89 -78.74
CA ASP A 46 14.49 -13.31 -79.10
C ASP A 46 15.85 -13.94 -78.74
N TYR A 47 16.96 -13.27 -79.03
CA TYR A 47 18.30 -13.72 -78.64
C TYR A 47 18.47 -13.84 -77.12
N CYS A 48 17.99 -12.86 -76.35
CA CYS A 48 18.05 -12.90 -74.88
C CYS A 48 17.17 -14.04 -74.32
N GLN A 49 16.03 -14.30 -74.96
CA GLN A 49 15.15 -15.42 -74.61
C GLN A 49 15.82 -16.77 -74.89
N GLU A 50 16.41 -16.96 -76.07
CA GLU A 50 17.16 -18.17 -76.42
C GLU A 50 18.35 -18.41 -75.48
N SER A 51 19.03 -17.33 -75.09
CA SER A 51 20.20 -17.37 -74.21
C SER A 51 19.84 -17.42 -72.72
N GLN A 52 18.55 -17.48 -72.36
CA GLN A 52 18.02 -17.39 -70.99
C GLN A 52 18.58 -16.21 -70.18
N GLN A 53 18.87 -15.09 -70.84
CA GLN A 53 19.40 -13.89 -70.22
C GLN A 53 18.28 -12.88 -69.97
N PRO A 54 17.84 -12.67 -68.72
CA PRO A 54 16.80 -11.69 -68.42
C PRO A 54 17.29 -10.25 -68.69
N LEU A 55 16.39 -9.42 -69.22
CA LEU A 55 16.68 -7.99 -69.38
C LEU A 55 16.46 -7.27 -68.05
N ALA A 56 17.45 -6.51 -67.61
CA ALA A 56 17.34 -5.65 -66.43
C ALA A 56 16.67 -4.31 -66.74
N LEU A 57 16.91 -3.75 -67.94
CA LEU A 57 16.38 -2.46 -68.33
C LEU A 57 16.26 -2.32 -69.84
N VAL A 58 15.16 -1.71 -70.29
CA VAL A 58 14.94 -1.31 -71.68
C VAL A 58 14.74 0.19 -71.76
N LEU A 59 15.49 0.84 -72.64
CA LEU A 59 15.43 2.26 -72.91
C LEU A 59 15.02 2.45 -74.37
N ALA A 60 13.90 3.14 -74.63
CA ALA A 60 13.38 3.33 -75.98
C ALA A 60 13.06 4.80 -76.26
N SER A 61 13.42 5.29 -77.46
CA SER A 61 13.06 6.64 -77.90
C SER A 61 11.66 6.69 -78.51
N HIS A 62 10.98 7.84 -78.37
CA HIS A 62 9.66 8.08 -78.94
C HIS A 62 9.56 9.46 -79.57
N HIS A 63 9.11 9.48 -80.83
CA HIS A 63 8.82 10.68 -81.61
C HIS A 63 7.85 10.33 -82.76
N GLU A 64 7.34 11.30 -83.51
CA GLU A 64 6.24 11.11 -84.50
C GLU A 64 6.45 9.96 -85.51
N SER A 65 7.69 9.64 -85.89
CA SER A 65 8.01 8.57 -86.86
C SER A 65 8.53 7.27 -86.23
N PHE A 66 8.56 7.15 -84.90
CA PHE A 66 9.10 5.98 -84.19
C PHE A 66 8.41 5.78 -82.84
N ASN A 67 7.74 4.64 -82.71
CA ASN A 67 6.84 4.36 -81.62
C ASN A 67 7.50 3.45 -80.56
N GLY A 68 8.48 4.00 -79.83
CA GLY A 68 9.12 3.29 -78.73
C GLY A 68 8.23 3.15 -77.49
N ALA A 69 7.22 4.01 -77.31
CA ALA A 69 6.27 3.90 -76.21
C ALA A 69 5.47 2.59 -76.28
N ASP A 70 4.90 2.27 -77.46
CA ASP A 70 4.17 1.01 -77.65
C ASP A 70 5.07 -0.22 -77.51
N PHE A 71 6.34 -0.12 -77.93
CA PHE A 71 7.31 -1.20 -77.74
C PHE A 71 7.49 -1.51 -76.24
N LEU A 72 7.72 -0.50 -75.40
CA LEU A 72 7.88 -0.70 -73.95
C LEU A 72 6.62 -1.28 -73.28
N VAL A 73 5.43 -0.88 -73.74
CA VAL A 73 4.14 -1.42 -73.26
C VAL A 73 3.99 -2.91 -73.61
N GLN A 74 4.50 -3.34 -74.76
CA GLN A 74 4.40 -4.73 -75.21
C GLN A 74 5.39 -5.68 -74.51
N LEU A 75 6.44 -5.16 -73.88
CA LEU A 75 7.44 -5.97 -73.16
C LEU A 75 6.83 -6.82 -72.02
N ASP A 76 5.69 -6.43 -71.44
CA ASP A 76 5.03 -7.23 -70.38
C ASP A 76 4.48 -8.58 -70.86
N LYS A 77 4.31 -8.74 -72.18
CA LYS A 77 3.84 -10.00 -72.76
C LYS A 77 4.91 -11.09 -72.72
N ASN A 78 6.18 -10.70 -72.59
CA ASN A 78 7.31 -11.62 -72.58
C ASN A 78 7.81 -11.88 -71.15
N PRO A 79 7.97 -13.16 -70.74
CA PRO A 79 8.36 -13.49 -69.37
C PRO A 79 9.78 -13.01 -69.00
N HIS A 80 10.70 -12.92 -69.96
CA HIS A 80 12.11 -12.51 -69.74
C HIS A 80 12.31 -10.99 -69.63
N THR A 81 11.29 -10.20 -69.94
CA THR A 81 11.29 -8.72 -69.85
C THR A 81 10.30 -8.21 -68.80
N LYS A 82 9.61 -9.11 -68.10
CA LYS A 82 8.55 -8.76 -67.14
C LYS A 82 9.06 -7.98 -65.92
N SER A 83 10.28 -8.26 -65.47
CA SER A 83 10.93 -7.53 -64.38
C SER A 83 11.82 -6.39 -64.87
N ALA A 84 11.97 -6.21 -66.19
CA ALA A 84 12.84 -5.20 -66.76
C ALA A 84 12.29 -3.79 -66.47
N ARG A 85 13.18 -2.88 -66.07
CA ARG A 85 12.84 -1.46 -65.90
C ARG A 85 12.68 -0.80 -67.26
N LYS A 86 11.69 0.08 -67.42
CA LYS A 86 11.35 0.68 -68.72
C LYS A 86 11.52 2.19 -68.68
N ILE A 87 12.44 2.70 -69.50
CA ILE A 87 12.73 4.12 -69.63
C ILE A 87 12.34 4.61 -71.02
N LEU A 88 11.47 5.61 -71.09
CA LEU A 88 11.08 6.27 -72.33
C LEU A 88 11.91 7.56 -72.54
N LEU A 89 12.52 7.72 -73.72
CA LEU A 89 13.14 8.98 -74.16
C LEU A 89 12.21 9.72 -75.13
N SER A 90 11.55 10.77 -74.68
CA SER A 90 10.59 11.53 -75.49
C SER A 90 11.16 12.84 -76.05
N CYS A 91 10.74 13.22 -77.27
CA CYS A 91 11.00 14.55 -77.83
C CYS A 91 9.96 15.62 -77.42
N GLY A 92 9.02 15.31 -76.52
CA GLY A 92 8.09 16.27 -75.91
C GLY A 92 6.90 16.71 -76.78
N GLN A 93 6.81 16.28 -78.04
CA GLN A 93 5.74 16.67 -78.97
C GLN A 93 4.49 15.79 -78.88
N ASP A 94 4.58 14.62 -78.26
CA ASP A 94 3.51 13.60 -78.23
C ASP A 94 3.08 13.25 -76.80
N ILE A 95 2.47 14.22 -76.11
CA ILE A 95 2.12 14.13 -74.69
C ILE A 95 1.04 13.05 -74.43
N GLN A 96 0.14 12.80 -75.38
CA GLN A 96 -0.92 11.79 -75.22
C GLN A 96 -0.38 10.36 -75.16
N ALA A 97 0.59 10.01 -76.00
CA ALA A 97 1.22 8.69 -75.98
C ALA A 97 1.98 8.42 -74.68
N ILE A 98 2.71 9.43 -74.18
CA ILE A 98 3.43 9.35 -72.90
C ILE A 98 2.46 9.18 -71.73
N LEU A 99 1.38 9.97 -71.69
CA LEU A 99 0.36 9.87 -70.64
C LEU A 99 -0.34 8.51 -70.64
N SER A 100 -0.61 7.93 -71.81
CA SER A 100 -1.19 6.59 -71.91
C SER A 100 -0.25 5.53 -71.33
N ALA A 101 1.03 5.54 -71.73
CA ALA A 101 2.01 4.56 -71.27
C ALA A 101 2.34 4.69 -69.76
N VAL A 102 2.30 5.91 -69.21
CA VAL A 102 2.42 6.16 -67.77
C VAL A 102 1.17 5.72 -67.01
N ASN A 103 -0.03 6.06 -67.48
CA ASN A 103 -1.30 5.70 -66.82
C ASN A 103 -1.57 4.20 -66.79
N GLU A 104 -1.07 3.45 -67.79
CA GLU A 104 -1.12 1.98 -67.77
C GLU A 104 -0.16 1.36 -66.75
N GLY A 105 0.67 2.16 -66.06
CA GLY A 105 1.60 1.71 -65.03
C GLY A 105 2.81 0.95 -65.58
N ARG A 106 3.08 1.07 -66.88
CA ARG A 106 4.08 0.26 -67.60
C ARG A 106 5.40 0.99 -67.88
N LEU A 107 5.58 2.21 -67.38
CA LEU A 107 6.85 2.95 -67.49
C LEU A 107 7.38 3.27 -66.10
N ASP A 108 8.66 3.00 -65.88
CA ASP A 108 9.35 3.32 -64.62
C ASP A 108 9.92 4.74 -64.63
N HIS A 109 10.33 5.22 -65.80
CA HIS A 109 10.83 6.58 -65.96
C HIS A 109 10.60 7.14 -67.37
N CYS A 110 10.48 8.47 -67.48
CA CYS A 110 10.41 9.18 -68.75
C CYS A 110 11.37 10.36 -68.74
N LEU A 111 12.25 10.45 -69.74
CA LEU A 111 13.17 11.56 -69.93
C LEU A 111 12.78 12.33 -71.19
N THR A 112 12.78 13.67 -71.12
CA THR A 112 12.39 14.54 -72.24
C THR A 112 13.62 15.23 -72.82
N LYS A 113 13.84 15.11 -74.13
CA LYS A 113 14.92 15.80 -74.87
C LYS A 113 14.63 17.33 -74.89
N PRO A 114 15.65 18.22 -74.83
CA PRO A 114 17.09 17.93 -74.80
C PRO A 114 17.57 17.42 -73.43
N LEU A 115 18.32 16.33 -73.44
CA LEU A 115 18.86 15.70 -72.23
C LEU A 115 20.07 16.48 -71.74
N GLN A 116 20.14 16.73 -70.43
CA GLN A 116 21.33 17.29 -69.79
C GLN A 116 22.45 16.23 -69.69
N ASP A 117 23.71 16.67 -69.59
CA ASP A 117 24.85 15.76 -69.44
C ASP A 117 24.66 14.81 -68.24
N ASN A 118 24.94 13.51 -68.45
CA ASN A 118 24.83 12.42 -67.47
C ASN A 118 23.41 12.13 -66.91
N LEU A 119 22.36 12.76 -67.45
CA LEU A 119 20.99 12.51 -66.99
C LEU A 119 20.54 11.06 -67.27
N VAL A 120 20.92 10.49 -68.41
CA VAL A 120 20.61 9.09 -68.74
C VAL A 120 21.39 8.16 -67.82
N TYR A 121 22.70 8.36 -67.66
CA TYR A 121 23.52 7.58 -66.73
C TYR A 121 22.94 7.56 -65.30
N THR A 122 22.61 8.71 -64.74
CA THR A 122 22.06 8.80 -63.36
C THR A 122 20.71 8.12 -63.22
N THR A 123 19.85 8.28 -64.23
CA THR A 123 18.52 7.62 -64.27
C THR A 123 18.68 6.10 -64.39
N VAL A 124 19.48 5.62 -65.33
CA VAL A 124 19.74 4.19 -65.53
C VAL A 124 20.37 3.58 -64.29
N LYS A 125 21.33 4.26 -63.64
CA LYS A 125 21.93 3.80 -62.39
C LYS A 125 20.88 3.61 -61.29
N LYS A 126 19.95 4.56 -61.16
CA LYS A 126 18.86 4.51 -60.17
C LYS A 126 17.89 3.36 -60.45
N GLU A 127 17.47 3.20 -61.69
CA GLU A 127 16.52 2.15 -62.09
C GLU A 127 17.15 0.76 -62.00
N LEU A 128 18.41 0.58 -62.44
CA LEU A 128 19.15 -0.67 -62.26
C LEU A 128 19.38 -1.03 -60.80
N THR A 129 19.66 -0.04 -59.94
CA THR A 129 19.76 -0.29 -58.49
C THR A 129 18.44 -0.87 -57.96
N THR A 130 17.31 -0.32 -58.41
CA THR A 130 15.98 -0.79 -57.99
C THR A 130 15.71 -2.20 -58.52
N PHE A 131 16.06 -2.48 -59.77
CA PHE A 131 15.97 -3.82 -60.35
C PHE A 131 16.74 -4.87 -59.55
N VAL A 132 18.02 -4.61 -59.23
CA VAL A 132 18.88 -5.54 -58.50
C VAL A 132 18.37 -5.80 -57.08
N LEU A 133 17.87 -4.76 -56.39
CA LEU A 133 17.25 -4.90 -55.05
C LEU A 133 16.02 -5.82 -55.06
N GLU A 134 15.28 -5.86 -56.16
CA GLU A 134 14.07 -6.66 -56.29
C GLU A 134 14.37 -8.10 -56.76
N ASN A 135 15.35 -8.29 -57.65
CA ASN A 135 15.55 -9.53 -58.39
C ASN A 135 16.84 -10.31 -58.05
N ASP A 136 17.85 -9.70 -57.41
CA ASP A 136 19.13 -10.36 -57.06
C ASP A 136 19.58 -10.00 -55.63
N LYS A 137 18.74 -10.38 -54.65
CA LYS A 137 18.91 -10.05 -53.23
C LYS A 137 20.12 -10.72 -52.57
N ASP A 138 20.61 -11.82 -53.15
CA ASP A 138 21.70 -12.60 -52.58
C ASP A 138 23.08 -12.05 -53.00
N ASN A 139 23.18 -11.37 -54.15
CA ASN A 139 24.45 -10.86 -54.69
C ASN A 139 24.56 -9.33 -54.69
N LEU A 140 23.81 -8.62 -53.84
CA LEU A 140 23.77 -7.14 -53.81
C LEU A 140 25.16 -6.47 -53.75
N LEU A 141 26.11 -7.07 -53.03
CA LEU A 141 27.47 -6.53 -52.88
C LEU A 141 28.28 -6.61 -54.18
N ALA A 142 27.98 -7.54 -55.09
CA ALA A 142 28.68 -7.65 -56.37
C ALA A 142 28.44 -6.43 -57.28
N TYR A 143 27.30 -5.74 -57.09
CA TYR A 143 26.90 -4.56 -57.85
C TYR A 143 27.30 -3.23 -57.20
N SER A 144 27.91 -3.25 -55.99
CA SER A 144 28.17 -2.03 -55.22
C SER A 144 29.14 -1.05 -55.87
N GLU A 145 30.04 -1.54 -56.72
CA GLU A 145 31.00 -0.70 -57.47
C GLU A 145 30.37 -0.04 -58.70
N THR A 146 29.34 -0.65 -59.28
CA THR A 146 28.72 -0.20 -60.54
C THR A 146 27.44 0.60 -60.29
N LEU A 147 26.67 0.27 -59.24
CA LEU A 147 25.37 0.86 -58.91
C LEU A 147 25.45 1.74 -57.65
N ASP A 148 24.31 2.11 -57.05
CA ASP A 148 24.28 2.93 -55.84
C ASP A 148 24.66 2.11 -54.59
N GLN A 149 25.92 2.26 -54.19
CA GLN A 149 26.51 1.58 -53.04
C GLN A 149 25.75 1.82 -51.73
N GLN A 150 25.26 3.04 -51.46
CA GLN A 150 24.61 3.35 -50.19
C GLN A 150 23.27 2.63 -50.06
N ARG A 151 22.47 2.62 -51.14
CA ARG A 151 21.18 1.89 -51.15
C ARG A 151 21.38 0.38 -51.04
N LEU A 152 22.35 -0.19 -51.77
CA LEU A 152 22.62 -1.62 -51.75
C LEU A 152 23.11 -2.09 -50.37
N LEU A 153 24.06 -1.38 -49.76
CA LEU A 153 24.60 -1.72 -48.44
C LEU A 153 23.52 -1.63 -47.34
N ARG A 154 22.69 -0.58 -47.38
CA ARG A 154 21.58 -0.43 -46.42
C ARG A 154 20.58 -1.58 -46.52
N SER A 155 20.18 -1.96 -47.73
CA SER A 155 19.24 -3.07 -47.92
C SER A 155 19.83 -4.42 -47.48
N HIS A 156 21.12 -4.66 -47.75
CA HIS A 156 21.82 -5.86 -47.27
C HIS A 156 21.82 -5.94 -45.73
N ILE A 157 22.10 -4.82 -45.05
CA ILE A 157 22.06 -4.74 -43.58
C ILE A 157 20.63 -4.97 -43.06
N GLU A 158 19.62 -4.37 -43.68
CA GLU A 158 18.21 -4.55 -43.29
C GLU A 158 17.74 -6.01 -43.46
N LEU A 159 18.16 -6.70 -44.52
CA LEU A 159 17.88 -8.11 -44.75
C LEU A 159 18.52 -9.01 -43.68
N GLN A 160 19.79 -8.75 -43.32
CA GLN A 160 20.43 -9.48 -42.23
C GLN A 160 19.75 -9.21 -40.88
N MET A 161 19.43 -7.95 -40.56
CA MET A 161 18.69 -7.64 -39.33
C MET A 161 17.33 -8.33 -39.27
N ARG A 162 16.67 -8.51 -40.41
CA ARG A 162 15.39 -9.22 -40.49
C ARG A 162 15.54 -10.71 -40.19
N SER A 163 16.56 -11.38 -40.74
CA SER A 163 16.83 -12.79 -40.42
C SER A 163 17.18 -12.98 -38.94
N TYR A 164 17.93 -12.05 -38.34
CA TYR A 164 18.17 -12.02 -36.89
C TYR A 164 16.88 -11.89 -36.07
N ARG A 165 15.92 -11.05 -36.50
CA ARG A 165 14.63 -10.87 -35.81
C ARG A 165 13.69 -12.06 -35.96
N GLU A 166 13.69 -12.73 -37.11
CA GLU A 166 12.84 -13.92 -37.34
C GLU A 166 13.22 -15.09 -36.41
N GLY A 167 14.50 -15.21 -36.02
CA GLY A 167 14.96 -16.16 -34.99
C GLY A 167 14.53 -15.83 -33.56
N PHE A 168 14.10 -14.59 -33.28
CA PHE A 168 13.59 -14.18 -31.95
C PHE A 168 12.08 -14.44 -31.78
N ILE A 169 11.32 -14.53 -32.88
CA ILE A 169 9.85 -14.50 -32.89
C ILE A 169 9.23 -15.88 -33.22
N THR A 170 10.02 -16.85 -33.73
CA THR A 170 9.51 -18.17 -34.10
C THR A 170 9.49 -19.18 -32.94
N ASP A 171 8.30 -19.75 -32.71
CA ASP A 171 7.89 -21.06 -32.13
C ASP A 171 8.64 -21.76 -30.98
N GLN A 172 9.58 -21.12 -30.30
CA GLN A 172 10.16 -21.69 -29.06
C GLN A 172 9.19 -21.70 -27.87
N HIS A 173 7.93 -21.27 -28.05
CA HIS A 173 6.86 -21.41 -27.05
C HIS A 173 6.41 -22.86 -26.84
N THR A 174 6.69 -23.77 -27.79
CA THR A 174 6.33 -25.19 -27.69
C THR A 174 7.29 -26.00 -26.79
N LEU A 175 8.52 -25.54 -26.64
CA LEU A 175 9.54 -26.19 -25.81
C LEU A 175 9.29 -25.91 -24.32
N SER A 176 9.33 -26.95 -23.50
CA SER A 176 9.42 -26.86 -22.04
C SER A 176 10.77 -26.28 -21.61
N ASP A 177 10.84 -25.72 -20.40
CA ASP A 177 12.11 -25.20 -19.85
C ASP A 177 13.19 -26.28 -19.77
N HIS A 178 12.79 -27.54 -19.58
CA HIS A 178 13.73 -28.66 -19.55
C HIS A 178 14.29 -28.92 -20.95
N GLU A 179 13.45 -29.02 -21.97
CA GLU A 179 13.89 -29.24 -23.35
C GLU A 179 14.76 -28.08 -23.86
N LEU A 180 14.38 -26.85 -23.54
CA LEU A 180 15.17 -25.65 -23.87
C LEU A 180 16.55 -25.69 -23.19
N ALA A 181 16.59 -26.05 -21.91
CA ALA A 181 17.85 -26.18 -21.19
C ALA A 181 18.72 -27.32 -21.72
N GLU A 182 18.14 -28.46 -22.10
CA GLU A 182 18.88 -29.57 -22.73
C GLU A 182 19.43 -29.19 -24.10
N GLN A 183 18.70 -28.43 -24.91
CA GLN A 183 19.19 -27.93 -26.20
C GLN A 183 20.38 -26.98 -26.01
N VAL A 184 20.27 -26.04 -25.06
CA VAL A 184 21.38 -25.12 -24.76
C VAL A 184 22.59 -25.89 -24.23
N ILE A 185 22.40 -26.84 -23.31
CA ILE A 185 23.49 -27.66 -22.77
C ILE A 185 24.15 -28.49 -23.87
N SER A 186 23.35 -29.14 -24.73
CA SER A 186 23.87 -29.98 -25.82
C SER A 186 24.69 -29.16 -26.82
N ALA A 187 24.18 -27.99 -27.23
CA ALA A 187 24.90 -27.11 -28.15
C ALA A 187 26.19 -26.53 -27.53
N LEU A 188 26.19 -26.25 -26.23
CA LEU A 188 27.41 -25.84 -25.53
C LEU A 188 28.43 -26.99 -25.48
N TYR A 189 28.00 -28.23 -25.20
CA TYR A 189 28.90 -29.38 -25.21
C TYR A 189 29.47 -29.66 -26.60
N GLU A 190 28.66 -29.59 -27.66
CA GLU A 190 29.14 -29.73 -29.05
C GLU A 190 30.23 -28.71 -29.38
N PHE A 191 30.08 -27.46 -28.94
CA PHE A 191 31.09 -26.43 -29.14
C PHE A 191 32.43 -26.77 -28.45
N PHE A 192 32.37 -27.28 -27.22
CA PHE A 192 33.58 -27.58 -26.43
C PHE A 192 34.19 -28.97 -26.72
N LEU A 193 33.50 -29.87 -27.42
CA LEU A 193 34.03 -31.21 -27.74
C LEU A 193 35.29 -31.18 -28.61
N ASP A 194 35.40 -30.22 -29.55
CA ASP A 194 36.52 -30.14 -30.50
C ASP A 194 37.60 -29.11 -30.11
N THR A 195 37.33 -28.19 -29.17
CA THR A 195 38.19 -27.01 -28.90
C THR A 195 38.24 -26.53 -27.43
N ASP A 196 38.09 -27.41 -26.42
CA ASP A 196 38.16 -26.98 -25.00
C ASP A 196 39.59 -26.66 -24.49
N ASP A 197 40.30 -25.77 -25.18
CA ASP A 197 41.55 -25.17 -24.69
C ASP A 197 41.32 -24.30 -23.44
N THR A 198 40.05 -23.95 -23.15
CA THR A 198 39.64 -23.03 -22.07
C THR A 198 39.33 -23.71 -20.73
N GLY A 199 39.13 -25.04 -20.72
CA GLY A 199 38.64 -25.78 -19.55
C GLY A 199 37.29 -25.25 -19.06
N ALA A 200 36.35 -25.02 -19.98
CA ALA A 200 35.02 -24.50 -19.70
C ALA A 200 34.13 -25.53 -18.99
N CYS A 201 34.25 -26.80 -19.39
CA CYS A 201 33.58 -27.92 -18.72
C CYS A 201 34.31 -28.26 -17.42
N ARG A 202 33.65 -28.09 -16.26
CA ARG A 202 34.27 -28.25 -14.94
C ARG A 202 33.42 -29.09 -14.01
N THR A 203 34.09 -29.75 -13.07
CA THR A 203 33.44 -30.44 -11.97
C THR A 203 33.90 -29.85 -10.65
N TYR A 204 32.95 -29.45 -9.81
CA TYR A 204 33.19 -28.93 -8.48
C TYR A 204 32.81 -29.94 -7.41
N SER A 205 33.57 -29.95 -6.30
CA SER A 205 33.23 -30.71 -5.10
C SER A 205 32.03 -30.09 -4.38
N SER A 206 31.42 -30.85 -3.45
CA SER A 206 30.46 -30.27 -2.50
C SER A 206 31.08 -29.08 -1.75
N GLN A 207 30.24 -28.11 -1.38
CA GLN A 207 30.58 -26.86 -0.68
C GLN A 207 31.46 -25.89 -1.48
N HIS A 208 31.62 -26.09 -2.78
CA HIS A 208 32.29 -25.12 -3.64
C HIS A 208 31.41 -23.88 -3.86
N LEU A 209 32.01 -22.70 -3.66
CA LEU A 209 31.40 -21.39 -3.87
C LEU A 209 31.44 -21.01 -5.35
N LEU A 210 30.28 -20.69 -5.92
CA LEU A 210 30.17 -20.21 -7.30
C LEU A 210 30.07 -18.67 -7.33
N THR A 211 29.14 -18.11 -6.56
CA THR A 211 28.97 -16.65 -6.43
C THR A 211 28.88 -16.26 -4.97
N GLU A 212 29.25 -15.03 -4.64
CA GLU A 212 29.12 -14.45 -3.30
C GLU A 212 28.25 -13.19 -3.33
N GLU A 213 27.23 -13.13 -2.47
CA GLU A 213 26.32 -11.98 -2.39
C GLU A 213 27.10 -10.67 -2.16
N GLY A 214 26.89 -9.69 -3.05
CA GLY A 214 27.54 -8.38 -2.98
C GLY A 214 28.87 -8.27 -3.75
N GLU A 215 29.42 -9.38 -4.23
CA GLU A 215 30.67 -9.41 -4.99
C GLU A 215 30.45 -9.35 -6.50
N GLU A 216 31.42 -8.81 -7.25
CA GLU A 216 31.41 -8.80 -8.71
C GLU A 216 31.34 -10.24 -9.26
N ASN A 217 30.46 -10.46 -10.25
CA ASN A 217 30.42 -11.73 -10.98
C ASN A 217 30.98 -11.59 -12.39
N ARG A 218 31.96 -12.43 -12.71
CA ARG A 218 32.60 -12.46 -14.04
C ARG A 218 32.25 -13.71 -14.85
N PHE A 219 31.56 -14.67 -14.25
CA PHE A 219 31.31 -15.95 -14.86
C PHE A 219 29.82 -16.30 -14.86
N LEU A 220 29.45 -17.13 -15.83
CA LEU A 220 28.17 -17.77 -15.92
C LEU A 220 28.38 -19.27 -15.74
N TRP A 221 27.58 -19.90 -14.87
CA TRP A 221 27.62 -21.35 -14.70
C TRP A 221 26.30 -21.96 -15.15
N PHE A 222 26.37 -22.88 -16.10
CA PHE A 222 25.29 -23.78 -16.43
C PHE A 222 25.46 -25.08 -15.67
N ILE A 223 24.42 -25.52 -14.96
CA ILE A 223 24.47 -26.79 -14.24
C ILE A 223 24.10 -27.92 -15.21
N THR A 224 25.04 -28.81 -15.48
CA THR A 224 24.84 -29.98 -16.35
C THR A 224 24.54 -31.23 -15.54
N GLN A 225 25.09 -31.33 -14.33
CA GLN A 225 24.75 -32.36 -13.35
C GLN A 225 25.00 -31.84 -11.93
N GLY A 226 24.19 -32.22 -10.94
CA GLY A 226 24.40 -31.85 -9.54
C GLY A 226 23.36 -30.87 -8.99
N GLU A 227 23.67 -30.28 -7.84
CA GLU A 227 22.77 -29.38 -7.10
C GLU A 227 23.55 -28.18 -6.55
N VAL A 228 22.94 -27.00 -6.65
CA VAL A 228 23.45 -25.73 -6.14
C VAL A 228 22.36 -25.05 -5.31
N ALA A 229 22.67 -24.66 -4.08
CA ALA A 229 21.80 -23.84 -3.25
C ALA A 229 22.18 -22.37 -3.33
N LEU A 230 21.17 -21.50 -3.43
CA LEU A 230 21.32 -20.06 -3.43
C LEU A 230 20.88 -19.52 -2.08
N TYR A 231 21.79 -18.83 -1.40
CA TYR A 231 21.60 -18.22 -0.10
C TYR A 231 21.50 -16.70 -0.22
N LYS A 232 20.68 -16.10 0.65
CA LYS A 232 20.59 -14.65 0.82
C LYS A 232 20.55 -14.30 2.30
N LYS A 233 21.22 -13.21 2.68
CA LYS A 233 21.12 -12.66 4.04
C LYS A 233 19.79 -11.92 4.21
N ASP A 234 19.07 -12.23 5.29
CA ASP A 234 17.91 -11.44 5.70
C ASP A 234 18.33 -10.11 6.37
N ASP A 235 17.36 -9.27 6.73
CA ASP A 235 17.60 -7.97 7.37
C ASP A 235 18.34 -8.09 8.73
N GLN A 236 18.39 -9.30 9.31
CA GLN A 236 19.11 -9.62 10.54
C GLN A 236 20.52 -10.20 10.27
N GLY A 237 20.92 -10.29 8.99
CA GLY A 237 22.20 -10.83 8.56
C GLY A 237 22.27 -12.36 8.51
N VAL A 238 21.15 -13.06 8.75
CA VAL A 238 21.11 -14.53 8.77
C VAL A 238 20.97 -15.06 7.33
N GLN A 239 21.85 -15.96 6.92
CA GLN A 239 21.75 -16.61 5.61
C GLN A 239 20.59 -17.59 5.57
N ARG A 240 19.73 -17.47 4.56
CA ARG A 240 18.63 -18.39 4.27
C ARG A 240 18.74 -18.94 2.87
N GLU A 241 18.48 -20.24 2.70
CA GLU A 241 18.34 -20.86 1.37
C GLU A 241 17.07 -20.30 0.72
N VAL A 242 17.21 -19.69 -0.44
CA VAL A 242 16.11 -19.07 -1.19
C VAL A 242 15.65 -19.99 -2.32
N VAL A 243 16.60 -20.59 -3.03
CA VAL A 243 16.32 -21.46 -4.18
C VAL A 243 17.36 -22.56 -4.28
N ARG A 244 16.92 -23.75 -4.71
CA ARG A 244 17.78 -24.83 -5.16
C ARG A 244 17.74 -24.95 -6.68
N HIS A 245 18.92 -25.00 -7.29
CA HIS A 245 19.13 -25.17 -8.72
C HIS A 245 19.71 -26.55 -9.03
N THR A 246 19.19 -27.15 -10.09
CA THR A 246 19.54 -28.48 -10.59
C THR A 246 19.95 -28.40 -12.06
N LYS A 247 20.14 -29.55 -12.73
CA LYS A 247 20.41 -29.61 -14.17
C LYS A 247 19.49 -28.67 -14.97
N GLY A 248 20.09 -27.89 -15.87
CA GLY A 248 19.40 -26.94 -16.74
C GLY A 248 19.22 -25.54 -16.14
N ASN A 249 19.53 -25.34 -14.86
CA ASN A 249 19.52 -24.01 -14.26
C ASN A 249 20.86 -23.27 -14.46
N LEU A 250 20.75 -21.95 -14.38
CA LEU A 250 21.83 -20.98 -14.56
C LEU A 250 22.15 -20.32 -13.21
N VAL A 251 23.43 -20.19 -12.90
CA VAL A 251 23.92 -19.44 -11.75
C VAL A 251 24.68 -18.22 -12.24
N GLY A 252 24.39 -17.06 -11.69
CA GLY A 252 25.06 -15.81 -12.06
C GLY A 252 24.55 -15.15 -13.35
N GLY A 253 23.46 -15.64 -13.95
CA GLY A 253 22.91 -15.13 -15.22
C GLY A 253 22.69 -13.61 -15.25
N MET A 254 21.97 -13.07 -14.26
CA MET A 254 21.69 -11.63 -14.23
C MET A 254 22.94 -10.80 -13.95
N SER A 255 23.73 -11.13 -12.93
CA SER A 255 24.96 -10.39 -12.61
C SER A 255 25.99 -10.44 -13.75
N PHE A 256 26.04 -11.55 -14.48
CA PHE A 256 26.87 -11.67 -15.69
C PHE A 256 26.38 -10.74 -16.82
N VAL A 257 25.08 -10.70 -17.10
CA VAL A 257 24.52 -9.88 -18.18
C VAL A 257 24.51 -8.39 -17.85
N THR A 258 24.10 -8.00 -16.64
CA THR A 258 23.96 -6.59 -16.25
C THR A 258 25.26 -5.97 -15.72
N GLY A 259 26.21 -6.80 -15.26
CA GLY A 259 27.41 -6.33 -14.57
C GLY A 259 27.18 -5.92 -13.11
N GLU A 260 25.98 -6.06 -12.58
CA GLU A 260 25.69 -5.81 -11.17
C GLU A 260 26.33 -6.87 -10.27
N PRO A 261 26.60 -6.55 -8.99
CA PRO A 261 27.06 -7.53 -8.01
C PRO A 261 26.08 -8.71 -7.87
N SER A 262 26.61 -9.86 -7.47
CA SER A 262 25.80 -11.07 -7.30
C SER A 262 24.70 -10.86 -6.26
N PHE A 263 23.46 -11.17 -6.64
CA PHE A 263 22.30 -11.02 -5.77
C PHE A 263 22.24 -12.02 -4.60
N SER A 264 22.94 -13.15 -4.75
CA SER A 264 22.90 -14.30 -3.83
C SER A 264 24.22 -15.05 -3.84
N THR A 265 24.55 -15.66 -2.70
CA THR A 265 25.67 -16.59 -2.57
C THR A 265 25.24 -17.96 -3.09
N ALA A 266 25.95 -18.53 -4.05
CA ALA A 266 25.64 -19.84 -4.62
C ALA A 266 26.68 -20.88 -4.22
N ILE A 267 26.25 -21.99 -3.63
CA ILE A 267 27.12 -23.05 -3.12
C ILE A 267 26.65 -24.40 -3.64
N THR A 268 27.58 -25.21 -4.15
CA THR A 268 27.30 -26.59 -4.57
C THR A 268 27.00 -27.47 -3.36
N LEU A 269 25.94 -28.29 -3.43
CA LEU A 269 25.57 -29.18 -2.32
C LEU A 269 26.23 -30.57 -2.43
N LYS A 270 26.46 -31.01 -3.66
CA LYS A 270 27.11 -32.29 -3.99
C LYS A 270 28.12 -32.08 -5.11
N LYS A 271 28.76 -33.16 -5.57
CA LYS A 271 29.61 -33.11 -6.77
C LYS A 271 28.75 -32.60 -7.95
N THR A 272 29.13 -31.46 -8.51
CA THR A 272 28.33 -30.73 -9.50
C THR A 272 29.18 -30.44 -10.73
N GLU A 273 28.69 -30.85 -11.89
CA GLU A 273 29.25 -30.59 -13.20
C GLU A 273 28.59 -29.34 -13.79
N VAL A 274 29.42 -28.48 -14.35
CA VAL A 274 29.02 -27.20 -14.90
C VAL A 274 29.76 -26.85 -16.18
N ILE A 275 29.15 -26.00 -16.99
CA ILE A 275 29.83 -25.27 -18.05
C ILE A 275 30.03 -23.84 -17.55
N LYS A 276 31.29 -23.47 -17.32
CA LYS A 276 31.71 -22.16 -16.80
C LYS A 276 32.16 -21.28 -17.97
N LEU A 277 31.46 -20.17 -18.19
CA LEU A 277 31.73 -19.23 -19.27
C LEU A 277 32.13 -17.88 -18.67
N ASP A 278 33.24 -17.31 -19.12
CA ASP A 278 33.51 -15.87 -18.96
C ASP A 278 32.94 -15.08 -20.16
N ARG A 279 33.13 -13.76 -20.16
CA ARG A 279 32.60 -12.87 -21.21
C ARG A 279 33.19 -13.16 -22.59
N ASP A 280 34.48 -13.47 -22.66
CA ASP A 280 35.18 -13.68 -23.92
C ASP A 280 34.80 -15.03 -24.54
N VAL A 281 34.77 -16.08 -23.71
CA VAL A 281 34.31 -17.42 -24.11
C VAL A 281 32.84 -17.37 -24.50
N PHE A 282 32.00 -16.70 -23.71
CA PHE A 282 30.58 -16.53 -24.04
C PHE A 282 30.39 -15.85 -25.40
N ALA A 283 31.14 -14.76 -25.65
CA ALA A 283 31.07 -14.08 -26.94
C ALA A 283 31.48 -15.02 -28.08
N LYS A 284 32.59 -15.76 -27.95
CA LYS A 284 33.03 -16.73 -28.98
C LYS A 284 31.96 -17.77 -29.28
N VAL A 285 31.41 -18.40 -28.25
CA VAL A 285 30.34 -19.40 -28.36
C VAL A 285 29.14 -18.84 -29.15
N MET A 286 28.71 -17.62 -28.82
CA MET A 286 27.54 -17.01 -29.46
C MET A 286 27.79 -16.58 -30.92
N HIS A 287 29.04 -16.24 -31.28
CA HIS A 287 29.40 -15.94 -32.67
C HIS A 287 29.57 -17.21 -33.53
N SER A 288 30.01 -18.31 -32.91
CA SER A 288 30.19 -19.59 -33.60
C SER A 288 28.89 -20.33 -33.90
N ASN A 289 27.85 -20.12 -33.09
CA ASN A 289 26.53 -20.72 -33.31
C ASN A 289 25.42 -19.66 -33.18
N THR A 290 25.03 -19.08 -34.32
CA THR A 290 23.96 -18.08 -34.42
C THR A 290 22.58 -18.60 -33.98
N ALA A 291 22.36 -19.92 -33.94
CA ALA A 291 21.12 -20.51 -33.44
C ALA A 291 21.07 -20.63 -31.91
N LEU A 292 22.21 -20.52 -31.20
CA LEU A 292 22.27 -20.68 -29.75
C LEU A 292 21.84 -19.43 -28.97
N LEU A 293 22.12 -18.23 -29.51
CA LEU A 293 21.82 -16.96 -28.85
C LEU A 293 20.31 -16.78 -28.57
N PRO A 294 19.39 -17.09 -29.50
CA PRO A 294 17.95 -17.07 -29.22
C PRO A 294 17.53 -18.04 -28.11
N LEU A 295 18.01 -19.30 -28.15
CA LEU A 295 17.69 -20.33 -27.16
C LEU A 295 18.13 -19.89 -25.75
N PHE A 296 19.35 -19.37 -25.65
CA PHE A 296 19.90 -18.87 -24.40
C PHE A 296 19.13 -17.68 -23.85
N THR A 297 18.82 -16.71 -24.71
CA THR A 297 18.08 -15.50 -24.32
C THR A 297 16.68 -15.87 -23.84
N ASN A 298 16.01 -16.81 -24.50
CA ASN A 298 14.70 -17.32 -24.08
C ASN A 298 14.77 -17.98 -22.69
N LEU A 299 15.77 -18.83 -22.44
CA LEU A 299 15.97 -19.50 -21.16
C LEU A 299 16.17 -18.50 -20.01
N LEU A 300 17.02 -17.48 -20.22
CA LEU A 300 17.22 -16.40 -19.26
C LEU A 300 15.92 -15.62 -18.98
N LEU A 301 15.21 -15.21 -20.03
CA LEU A 301 13.97 -14.45 -19.91
C LEU A 301 12.87 -15.24 -19.18
N ARG A 302 12.73 -16.55 -19.46
CA ARG A 302 11.77 -17.42 -18.76
C ARG A 302 12.09 -17.57 -17.28
N HIS A 303 13.37 -17.82 -16.94
CA HIS A 303 13.79 -17.88 -15.53
C HIS A 303 13.53 -16.56 -14.80
N PHE A 304 13.81 -15.43 -15.44
CA PHE A 304 13.53 -14.11 -14.88
C PHE A 304 12.02 -13.88 -14.67
N ASN A 305 11.20 -14.15 -15.69
CA ASN A 305 9.76 -13.95 -15.62
C ASN A 305 9.12 -14.82 -14.53
N ARG A 306 9.52 -16.10 -14.39
CA ARG A 306 9.08 -16.98 -13.30
C ARG A 306 9.46 -16.44 -11.92
N ARG A 307 10.68 -15.92 -11.77
CA ARG A 307 11.12 -15.31 -10.51
C ARG A 307 10.30 -14.07 -10.17
N LEU A 308 10.01 -13.21 -11.16
CA LEU A 308 9.13 -12.05 -10.97
C LEU A 308 7.71 -12.47 -10.57
N GLN A 309 7.11 -13.44 -11.28
CA GLN A 309 5.77 -13.94 -10.97
C GLN A 309 5.68 -14.48 -9.54
N ARG A 310 6.66 -15.27 -9.09
CA ARG A 310 6.72 -15.75 -7.69
C ARG A 310 6.76 -14.58 -6.71
N SER A 311 7.62 -13.59 -6.96
CA SER A 311 7.72 -12.41 -6.09
C SER A 311 6.42 -11.60 -6.02
N ILE A 312 5.72 -11.44 -7.14
CA ILE A 312 4.43 -10.74 -7.21
C ILE A 312 3.36 -11.51 -6.42
N ASN A 313 3.26 -12.83 -6.65
CA ASN A 313 2.28 -13.67 -5.97
C ASN A 313 2.49 -13.67 -4.45
N THR A 314 3.73 -13.82 -3.98
CA THR A 314 4.05 -13.75 -2.55
C THR A 314 3.69 -12.38 -1.96
N LYS A 315 3.93 -11.28 -2.69
CA LYS A 315 3.56 -9.93 -2.23
C LYS A 315 2.04 -9.76 -2.12
N LEU A 316 1.28 -10.27 -3.09
CA LEU A 316 -0.19 -10.22 -3.07
C LEU A 316 -0.78 -11.04 -1.92
N GLU A 317 -0.24 -12.25 -1.68
CA GLU A 317 -0.66 -13.10 -0.57
C GLU A 317 -0.36 -12.46 0.80
N LEU A 318 0.80 -11.81 0.93
CA LEU A 318 1.16 -11.03 2.11
C LEU A 318 0.20 -9.86 2.33
N GLN A 319 -0.15 -9.11 1.28
CA GLN A 319 -1.12 -8.02 1.41
C GLN A 319 -2.49 -8.52 1.89
N LYS A 320 -2.98 -9.62 1.31
CA LYS A 320 -4.25 -10.24 1.69
C LYS A 320 -4.27 -10.72 3.15
N THR A 321 -3.18 -11.32 3.60
CA THR A 321 -3.06 -11.77 5.00
C THR A 321 -3.00 -10.61 5.99
N LEU A 322 -2.32 -9.51 5.63
CA LEU A 322 -2.32 -8.28 6.43
C LEU A 322 -3.70 -7.62 6.54
N GLU A 323 -4.45 -7.56 5.44
CA GLU A 323 -5.82 -7.04 5.43
C GLU A 323 -6.75 -7.90 6.30
N SER A 324 -6.66 -9.22 6.16
CA SER A 324 -7.45 -10.16 6.97
C SER A 324 -7.11 -10.03 8.46
N LEU A 325 -5.83 -9.92 8.80
CA LEU A 325 -5.37 -9.71 10.17
C LEU A 325 -5.91 -8.38 10.74
N LYS A 326 -5.83 -7.30 9.96
CA LYS A 326 -6.35 -5.97 10.36
C LYS A 326 -7.86 -6.03 10.62
N SER A 327 -8.62 -6.67 9.75
CA SER A 327 -10.07 -6.84 9.89
C SER A 327 -10.44 -7.68 11.12
N ALA A 328 -9.81 -8.84 11.30
CA ALA A 328 -10.02 -9.69 12.48
C ALA A 328 -9.68 -8.93 13.78
N HIS A 329 -8.63 -8.12 13.76
CA HIS A 329 -8.24 -7.30 14.89
C HIS A 329 -9.30 -6.23 15.22
N GLN A 330 -9.84 -5.53 14.21
CA GLN A 330 -10.90 -4.54 14.42
C GLN A 330 -12.17 -5.15 15.01
N GLN A 331 -12.55 -6.35 14.56
CA GLN A 331 -13.70 -7.08 15.12
C GLN A 331 -13.49 -7.45 16.61
N LEU A 332 -12.27 -7.79 17.01
CA LEU A 332 -11.96 -8.05 18.42
C LEU A 332 -12.09 -6.79 19.27
N LEU A 333 -11.60 -5.64 18.77
CA LEU A 333 -11.75 -4.35 19.44
C LEU A 333 -13.23 -3.99 19.65
N GLU A 334 -14.06 -4.15 18.62
CA GLU A 334 -15.50 -3.89 18.72
C GLU A 334 -16.20 -4.82 19.73
N ARG A 335 -15.86 -6.11 19.74
CA ARG A 335 -16.40 -7.07 20.71
C ARG A 335 -16.03 -6.71 22.15
N GLU A 336 -14.79 -6.33 22.40
CA GLU A 336 -14.37 -5.91 23.74
C GLU A 336 -15.04 -4.60 24.16
N LYS A 337 -15.15 -3.63 23.25
CA LYS A 337 -15.88 -2.39 23.50
C LYS A 337 -17.33 -2.67 23.89
N MET A 338 -18.00 -3.57 23.16
CA MET A 338 -19.38 -3.97 23.47
C MET A 338 -19.50 -4.71 24.80
N ALA A 339 -18.54 -5.57 25.13
CA ALA A 339 -18.53 -6.27 26.42
C ALA A 339 -18.34 -5.31 27.60
N MET A 340 -17.39 -4.38 27.51
CA MET A 340 -17.19 -3.33 28.51
C MET A 340 -18.41 -2.41 28.62
N LEU A 341 -18.97 -1.99 27.49
CA LEU A 341 -20.18 -1.19 27.46
C LEU A 341 -21.34 -1.95 28.12
N GLY A 342 -21.51 -3.24 27.87
CA GLY A 342 -22.54 -4.06 28.50
C GLY A 342 -22.42 -4.11 30.02
N GLN A 343 -21.20 -4.27 30.55
CA GLN A 343 -20.95 -4.28 31.99
C GLN A 343 -21.15 -2.90 32.63
N LEU A 344 -20.72 -1.83 31.93
CA LEU A 344 -20.95 -0.45 32.35
C LEU A 344 -22.43 -0.09 32.32
N VAL A 345 -23.16 -0.45 31.26
CA VAL A 345 -24.60 -0.19 31.11
C VAL A 345 -25.39 -0.89 32.21
N ALA A 346 -25.06 -2.12 32.58
CA ALA A 346 -25.71 -2.79 33.71
C ALA A 346 -25.45 -2.05 35.04
N GLY A 347 -24.21 -1.62 35.29
CA GLY A 347 -23.84 -0.85 36.48
C GLY A 347 -24.48 0.55 36.51
N VAL A 348 -24.53 1.21 35.36
CA VAL A 348 -25.15 2.53 35.15
C VAL A 348 -26.67 2.48 35.21
N ALA A 349 -27.30 1.40 34.73
CA ALA A 349 -28.73 1.23 34.87
C ALA A 349 -29.11 1.15 36.37
N HIS A 350 -28.32 0.41 37.15
CA HIS A 350 -28.46 0.36 38.60
C HIS A 350 -28.17 1.74 39.25
N GLU A 351 -27.03 2.34 38.88
CA GLU A 351 -26.73 3.78 38.77
C GLU A 351 -27.90 4.75 38.85
N LEU A 352 -28.66 4.75 37.76
CA LEU A 352 -29.75 5.65 37.45
C LEU A 352 -31.03 5.26 38.19
N ASN A 353 -31.29 3.96 38.32
CA ASN A 353 -32.49 3.47 39.00
C ASN A 353 -32.55 3.92 40.46
N ASN A 354 -31.41 4.01 41.15
CA ASN A 354 -31.34 4.46 42.55
C ASN A 354 -31.85 5.90 42.78
N PRO A 355 -31.29 6.95 42.14
CA PRO A 355 -31.80 8.31 42.24
C PRO A 355 -33.20 8.44 41.62
N ILE A 356 -33.52 7.73 40.54
CA ILE A 356 -34.88 7.72 39.97
C ILE A 356 -35.89 7.24 41.01
N ALA A 357 -35.62 6.13 41.69
CA ALA A 357 -36.51 5.61 42.74
C ALA A 357 -36.63 6.58 43.92
N ALA A 358 -35.55 7.30 44.28
CA ALA A 358 -35.59 8.35 45.29
C ALA A 358 -36.43 9.56 44.85
N ILE A 359 -36.34 9.97 43.59
CA ILE A 359 -37.18 11.02 42.99
C ILE A 359 -38.63 10.60 43.01
N LEU A 360 -38.97 9.37 42.56
CA LEU A 360 -40.34 8.87 42.54
C LEU A 360 -40.98 8.87 43.93
N ARG A 361 -40.29 8.31 44.95
CA ARG A 361 -40.75 8.36 46.34
C ARG A 361 -40.86 9.79 46.88
N GLY A 362 -39.91 10.64 46.51
CA GLY A 362 -39.93 12.06 46.88
C GLY A 362 -41.15 12.78 46.30
N THR A 363 -41.47 12.55 45.04
CA THR A 363 -42.62 13.15 44.35
C THR A 363 -43.95 12.66 44.95
N GLU A 364 -44.05 11.38 45.32
CA GLU A 364 -45.22 10.85 46.03
C GLU A 364 -45.39 11.52 47.41
N THR A 365 -44.30 11.62 48.17
CA THR A 365 -44.26 12.33 49.46
C THR A 365 -44.65 13.80 49.28
N MET A 366 -44.15 14.45 48.23
CA MET A 366 -44.46 15.84 47.90
C MET A 366 -45.94 16.02 47.59
N THR A 367 -46.52 15.12 46.80
CA THR A 367 -47.94 15.18 46.42
C THR A 367 -48.83 15.12 47.66
N THR A 368 -48.54 14.23 48.61
CA THR A 368 -49.29 14.13 49.86
C THR A 368 -49.06 15.34 50.77
N THR A 369 -47.81 15.81 50.86
CA THR A 369 -47.44 16.95 51.72
C THR A 369 -48.06 18.26 51.21
N ILE A 370 -48.01 18.52 49.91
CA ILE A 370 -48.62 19.72 49.29
C ILE A 370 -50.14 19.73 49.46
N LYS A 371 -50.84 18.62 49.20
CA LYS A 371 -52.29 18.52 49.45
C LYS A 371 -52.62 18.92 50.89
N THR A 372 -51.85 18.38 51.84
CA THR A 372 -52.03 18.70 53.26
C THR A 372 -51.71 20.17 53.58
N LEU A 373 -50.71 20.78 52.95
CA LEU A 373 -50.34 22.18 53.18
C LEU A 373 -51.31 23.17 52.52
N VAL A 374 -52.00 22.77 51.45
CA VAL A 374 -52.97 23.60 50.70
C VAL A 374 -54.37 23.49 51.28
N ASP A 375 -54.81 22.29 51.70
CA ASP A 375 -56.18 22.05 52.17
C ASP A 375 -56.41 22.48 53.63
N ASP A 376 -55.36 22.58 54.44
CA ASP A 376 -55.46 22.78 55.89
C ASP A 376 -55.36 24.27 56.29
N ASN A 377 -56.47 25.00 56.16
CA ASN A 377 -56.60 26.41 56.57
C ASN A 377 -56.41 26.65 58.09
N LYS A 378 -56.17 25.60 58.89
CA LYS A 378 -56.02 25.67 60.36
C LYS A 378 -54.73 26.35 60.84
N TYR A 379 -53.72 26.54 59.98
CA TYR A 379 -52.37 26.96 60.41
C TYR A 379 -51.90 28.30 59.83
N GLN A 380 -52.83 29.18 59.42
CA GLN A 380 -52.54 30.53 58.93
C GLN A 380 -51.51 31.34 59.75
N PRO A 381 -51.45 31.25 61.10
CA PRO A 381 -50.44 31.95 61.90
C PRO A 381 -49.01 31.43 61.74
N LEU A 382 -48.83 30.20 61.26
CA LEU A 382 -47.54 29.53 61.13
C LEU A 382 -46.98 29.57 59.71
N THR A 383 -47.75 30.07 58.73
CA THR A 383 -47.40 30.05 57.31
C THR A 383 -46.08 30.77 57.02
N GLU A 384 -45.81 31.90 57.66
CA GLU A 384 -44.57 32.66 57.46
C GLU A 384 -43.35 31.91 58.01
N LEU A 385 -43.45 31.37 59.24
CA LEU A 385 -42.39 30.55 59.83
C LEU A 385 -42.18 29.24 59.05
N GLY A 386 -43.26 28.61 58.61
CA GLY A 386 -43.23 27.43 57.76
C GLY A 386 -42.55 27.69 56.42
N ALA A 387 -42.84 28.81 55.76
CA ALA A 387 -42.18 29.21 54.51
C ALA A 387 -40.66 29.45 54.70
N ASN A 388 -40.25 30.01 55.84
CA ASN A 388 -38.84 30.16 56.18
C ASN A 388 -38.15 28.80 56.40
N ILE A 389 -38.79 27.89 57.13
CA ILE A 389 -38.27 26.53 57.35
C ILE A 389 -38.19 25.75 56.02
N PHE A 390 -39.18 25.90 55.14
CA PHE A 390 -39.15 25.33 53.79
C PHE A 390 -37.95 25.86 52.99
N SER A 391 -37.77 27.18 52.91
CA SER A 391 -36.70 27.81 52.13
C SER A 391 -35.31 27.45 52.67
N HIS A 392 -35.18 27.37 53.99
CA HIS A 392 -33.95 26.91 54.64
C HIS A 392 -33.68 25.43 54.37
N SER A 393 -34.66 24.53 54.51
CA SER A 393 -34.48 23.10 54.24
C SER A 393 -34.20 22.79 52.77
N LEU A 394 -34.66 23.64 51.84
CA LEU A 394 -34.36 23.56 50.41
C LEU A 394 -32.89 23.84 50.08
N THR A 395 -32.24 24.73 50.83
CA THR A 395 -30.88 25.24 50.53
C THR A 395 -29.81 24.81 51.53
N SER A 396 -30.21 24.32 52.70
CA SER A 396 -29.31 23.91 53.78
C SER A 396 -28.37 22.76 53.38
N LYS A 397 -27.12 22.85 53.82
CA LYS A 397 -26.17 21.75 53.73
C LYS A 397 -26.58 20.66 54.73
N PRO A 398 -26.55 19.37 54.34
CA PRO A 398 -26.79 18.28 55.28
C PRO A 398 -25.83 18.37 56.46
N ARG A 399 -26.35 18.41 57.69
CA ARG A 399 -25.54 18.29 58.91
C ARG A 399 -25.18 16.83 59.12
N SER A 400 -24.03 16.55 59.72
CA SER A 400 -23.67 15.18 60.04
C SER A 400 -24.61 14.64 61.13
N THR A 401 -24.89 13.34 61.10
CA THR A 401 -25.68 12.70 62.16
C THR A 401 -25.00 12.77 63.53
N SER A 402 -23.70 13.05 63.59
CA SER A 402 -22.99 13.30 64.85
C SER A 402 -23.29 14.69 65.40
N GLU A 403 -23.22 15.72 64.57
CA GLU A 403 -23.53 17.11 64.94
C GLU A 403 -25.00 17.26 65.34
N GLU A 404 -25.94 16.67 64.58
CA GLU A 404 -27.36 16.67 64.92
C GLU A 404 -27.63 16.01 66.28
N ARG A 405 -26.92 14.93 66.61
CA ARG A 405 -27.04 14.26 67.92
C ARG A 405 -26.46 15.10 69.05
N GLN A 406 -25.38 15.84 68.80
CA GLN A 406 -24.75 16.69 69.79
C GLN A 406 -25.66 17.88 70.13
N LEU A 407 -26.21 18.55 69.11
CA LEU A 407 -27.17 19.65 69.27
C LEU A 407 -28.48 19.18 69.93
N ALA A 408 -28.97 17.99 69.57
CA ALA A 408 -30.16 17.45 70.21
C ALA A 408 -29.94 17.19 71.71
N ARG A 409 -28.74 16.73 72.10
CA ARG A 409 -28.37 16.52 73.51
C ARG A 409 -28.25 17.83 74.29
N SER A 410 -27.75 18.91 73.68
CA SER A 410 -27.57 20.20 74.36
C SER A 410 -28.89 20.88 74.70
N ILE A 411 -29.96 20.60 73.95
CA ILE A 411 -31.30 21.15 74.22
C ILE A 411 -32.25 20.14 74.89
N GLU A 412 -31.84 18.88 75.06
CA GLU A 412 -32.63 17.82 75.71
C GLU A 412 -32.95 18.18 77.17
N SER A 413 -32.00 18.80 77.89
CA SER A 413 -32.19 19.27 79.27
C SER A 413 -33.19 20.43 79.40
N LEU A 414 -33.42 21.19 78.32
CA LEU A 414 -34.32 22.34 78.28
C LEU A 414 -35.76 21.94 77.92
N VAL A 415 -35.92 20.89 77.10
CA VAL A 415 -37.21 20.47 76.54
C VAL A 415 -37.78 19.24 77.25
N GLY A 416 -36.95 18.47 77.98
CA GLY A 416 -37.38 17.31 78.78
C GLY A 416 -37.72 16.04 77.97
N ASP A 417 -37.84 16.13 76.65
CA ASP A 417 -38.02 14.99 75.73
C ASP A 417 -37.03 15.05 74.56
N ARG A 418 -36.24 13.99 74.43
CA ARG A 418 -35.28 13.77 73.35
C ARG A 418 -35.90 13.77 71.95
N ARG A 419 -37.15 13.32 71.80
CA ARG A 419 -37.86 13.30 70.51
C ARG A 419 -38.18 14.71 70.04
N ILE A 420 -38.62 15.58 70.95
CA ILE A 420 -38.94 16.98 70.66
C ILE A 420 -37.64 17.76 70.38
N ALA A 421 -36.60 17.54 71.18
CA ALA A 421 -35.27 18.11 70.95
C ALA A 421 -34.73 17.78 69.54
N LYS A 422 -34.84 16.52 69.10
CA LYS A 422 -34.47 16.13 67.73
C LYS A 422 -35.30 16.84 66.66
N LYS A 423 -36.61 17.04 66.88
CA LYS A 423 -37.44 17.76 65.93
C LYS A 423 -37.07 19.25 65.85
N LEU A 424 -36.81 19.91 66.98
CA LEU A 424 -36.40 21.32 66.99
C LEU A 424 -35.09 21.54 66.22
N VAL A 425 -34.07 20.70 66.47
CA VAL A 425 -32.80 20.75 65.73
C VAL A 425 -33.00 20.50 64.24
N LYS A 426 -33.87 19.54 63.88
CA LYS A 426 -34.19 19.24 62.48
C LYS A 426 -34.88 20.42 61.79
N LEU A 427 -35.72 21.16 62.51
CA LEU A 427 -36.43 22.35 61.99
C LEU A 427 -35.57 23.63 61.99
N GLY A 428 -34.37 23.62 62.59
CA GLY A 428 -33.55 24.82 62.76
C GLY A 428 -34.07 25.77 63.84
N LEU A 429 -34.80 25.25 64.83
CA LEU A 429 -35.46 26.01 65.91
C LEU A 429 -34.77 25.86 67.27
N GLU A 430 -33.57 25.27 67.31
CA GLU A 430 -32.81 24.99 68.54
C GLU A 430 -32.47 26.24 69.38
N GLU A 431 -32.35 27.40 68.75
CA GLU A 431 -32.05 28.68 69.40
C GLU A 431 -33.28 29.59 69.57
N ASN A 432 -34.47 29.13 69.14
CA ASN A 432 -35.66 29.96 69.17
C ASN A 432 -36.31 29.95 70.57
N GLN A 433 -35.99 30.97 71.36
CA GLN A 433 -36.43 31.10 72.76
C GLN A 433 -37.96 31.16 72.92
N ARG A 434 -38.69 31.63 71.89
CA ARG A 434 -40.17 31.62 71.87
C ARG A 434 -40.74 30.20 71.79
N TRP A 435 -40.10 29.30 71.05
CA TRP A 435 -40.50 27.90 70.97
C TRP A 435 -40.20 27.12 72.24
N LEU A 436 -39.04 27.37 72.85
CA LEU A 436 -38.66 26.75 74.12
C LEU A 436 -39.63 27.12 75.26
N THR A 437 -40.10 28.37 75.28
CA THR A 437 -41.13 28.85 76.22
C THR A 437 -42.54 28.38 75.88
N HIS A 438 -42.90 28.28 74.59
CA HIS A 438 -44.20 27.76 74.17
C HIS A 438 -44.38 26.28 74.54
N LEU A 439 -43.32 25.47 74.42
CA LEU A 439 -43.31 24.06 74.80
C LEU A 439 -43.46 23.85 76.32
N SER A 440 -43.00 24.79 77.16
CA SER A 440 -43.10 24.69 78.62
C SER A 440 -44.48 25.11 79.16
N HIS A 441 -45.21 26.00 78.46
CA HIS A 441 -46.50 26.53 78.92
C HIS A 441 -47.71 25.80 78.31
N THR A 442 -47.64 25.41 77.03
CA THR A 442 -48.77 24.77 76.30
C THR A 442 -48.29 23.60 75.43
N PRO A 443 -47.88 22.47 76.05
CA PRO A 443 -47.18 21.38 75.36
C PRO A 443 -48.01 20.70 74.27
N THR A 444 -49.31 20.46 74.48
CA THR A 444 -50.19 19.82 73.50
C THR A 444 -50.35 20.64 72.22
N LYS A 445 -50.64 21.94 72.36
CA LYS A 445 -50.76 22.85 71.20
C LYS A 445 -49.43 23.05 70.49
N ALA A 446 -48.34 23.21 71.24
CA ALA A 446 -46.99 23.34 70.67
C ALA A 446 -46.58 22.11 69.85
N LEU A 447 -46.97 20.91 70.27
CA LEU A 447 -46.70 19.67 69.52
C LEU A 447 -47.48 19.58 68.20
N GLU A 448 -48.73 20.04 68.18
CA GLU A 448 -49.56 20.10 66.96
C GLU A 448 -48.99 21.11 65.95
N GLU A 449 -48.62 22.30 66.41
CA GLU A 449 -48.02 23.34 65.57
C GLU A 449 -46.64 22.91 65.04
N LEU A 450 -45.84 22.24 65.86
CA LEU A 450 -44.54 21.70 65.46
C LEU A 450 -44.68 20.53 64.46
N ALA A 451 -45.74 19.73 64.55
CA ALA A 451 -46.08 18.75 63.53
C ALA A 451 -46.51 19.40 62.20
N ALA A 452 -47.16 20.58 62.24
CA ALA A 452 -47.45 21.35 61.03
C ALA A 452 -46.18 21.92 60.39
N LEU A 453 -45.26 22.49 61.18
CA LEU A 453 -43.95 22.98 60.69
C LEU A 453 -43.08 21.84 60.13
N GLU A 454 -43.19 20.63 60.67
CA GLU A 454 -42.52 19.44 60.14
C GLU A 454 -42.93 19.11 58.70
N LYS A 455 -44.17 19.44 58.30
CA LYS A 455 -44.63 19.28 56.90
C LYS A 455 -43.91 20.25 55.96
N TYR A 456 -43.72 21.51 56.37
CA TYR A 456 -42.95 22.49 55.59
C TYR A 456 -41.48 22.09 55.44
N TYR A 457 -40.85 21.62 56.53
CA TYR A 457 -39.51 21.06 56.48
C TYR A 457 -39.43 19.84 55.55
N LEU A 458 -40.38 18.91 55.68
CA LEU A 458 -40.40 17.69 54.86
C LEU A 458 -40.54 18.04 53.38
N ALA A 459 -41.36 19.03 53.03
CA ALA A 459 -41.49 19.52 51.67
C ALA A 459 -40.17 20.12 51.15
N GLY A 460 -39.53 21.05 51.88
CA GLY A 460 -38.28 21.65 51.42
C GLY A 460 -37.13 20.64 51.32
N ALA A 461 -36.99 19.75 52.31
CA ALA A 461 -35.99 18.68 52.30
C ALA A 461 -36.21 17.66 51.17
N THR A 462 -37.46 17.30 50.89
CA THR A 462 -37.81 16.36 49.82
C THR A 462 -37.56 16.97 48.44
N LEU A 463 -37.92 18.24 48.21
CA LEU A 463 -37.60 18.96 46.97
C LEU A 463 -36.08 19.08 46.75
N ARG A 464 -35.32 19.38 47.82
CA ARG A 464 -33.86 19.37 47.75
C ARG A 464 -33.33 18.01 47.35
N SER A 465 -33.84 16.93 47.96
CA SER A 465 -33.43 15.56 47.63
C SER A 465 -33.72 15.22 46.17
N ILE A 466 -34.88 15.62 45.64
CA ILE A 466 -35.24 15.45 44.23
C ILE A 466 -34.25 16.20 43.34
N ASN A 467 -33.94 17.47 43.65
CA ASN A 467 -33.03 18.29 42.85
C ASN A 467 -31.60 17.70 42.84
N VAL A 468 -31.10 17.26 43.99
CA VAL A 468 -29.80 16.60 44.10
C VAL A 468 -29.77 15.30 43.29
N CYS A 469 -30.82 14.49 43.35
CA CYS A 469 -30.92 13.26 42.56
C CYS A 469 -31.01 13.54 41.04
N ALA A 470 -31.74 14.59 40.64
CA ALA A 470 -31.91 14.98 39.25
C ALA A 470 -30.60 15.52 38.65
N LEU A 471 -29.86 16.35 39.39
CA LEU A 471 -28.52 16.81 39.02
C LEU A 471 -27.57 15.62 38.87
N ARG A 472 -27.59 14.67 39.82
CA ARG A 472 -26.78 13.45 39.74
C ARG A 472 -27.08 12.61 38.50
N ILE A 473 -28.36 12.51 38.10
CA ILE A 473 -28.74 11.83 36.85
C ILE A 473 -28.20 12.59 35.63
N ALA A 474 -28.32 13.92 35.62
CA ALA A 474 -27.82 14.75 34.52
C ALA A 474 -26.30 14.62 34.36
N ASP A 475 -25.55 14.64 35.46
CA ASP A 475 -24.09 14.43 35.46
C ASP A 475 -23.73 13.03 34.95
N MET A 476 -24.44 12.00 35.40
CA MET A 476 -24.21 10.62 34.95
C MET A 476 -24.48 10.45 33.45
N VAL A 477 -25.57 11.02 32.94
CA VAL A 477 -25.91 11.03 31.50
C VAL A 477 -24.87 11.81 30.69
N LYS A 478 -24.36 12.92 31.23
CA LYS A 478 -23.28 13.71 30.60
C LYS A 478 -22.01 12.86 30.46
N SER A 479 -21.59 12.15 31.51
CA SER A 479 -20.41 11.27 31.46
C SER A 479 -20.62 10.04 30.55
N LEU A 480 -21.84 9.50 30.44
CA LEU A 480 -22.20 8.44 29.48
C LEU A 480 -22.15 8.87 28.01
N LYS A 481 -22.54 10.12 27.73
CA LYS A 481 -22.54 10.67 26.37
C LYS A 481 -21.12 10.66 25.75
N GLY A 482 -20.07 10.69 26.56
CA GLY A 482 -18.68 10.52 26.12
C GLY A 482 -18.39 9.12 25.54
N TYR A 483 -19.03 8.08 26.07
CA TYR A 483 -18.83 6.68 25.62
C TYR A 483 -19.61 6.30 24.36
N ALA A 484 -20.77 6.95 24.15
CA ALA A 484 -21.68 6.60 23.07
C ALA A 484 -21.37 7.28 21.72
N ARG A 485 -20.36 8.16 21.65
CA ARG A 485 -19.95 8.80 20.40
C ARG A 485 -19.12 7.84 19.56
N PRO A 486 -19.59 7.42 18.37
CA PRO A 486 -18.86 6.49 17.51
C PRO A 486 -17.64 7.11 16.81
N ASP A 487 -17.53 8.45 16.74
CA ASP A 487 -16.72 9.13 15.71
C ASP A 487 -15.51 9.97 16.20
N ASP A 488 -15.06 9.83 17.46
CA ASP A 488 -14.01 10.69 18.02
C ASP A 488 -12.62 10.01 18.16
N GLU A 489 -12.23 9.16 17.19
CA GLU A 489 -10.81 8.78 16.98
C GLU A 489 -10.03 9.90 16.27
N THR A 490 -10.38 11.16 16.52
CA THR A 490 -9.70 12.33 15.99
C THR A 490 -8.92 13.03 17.09
N PHE A 491 -7.73 13.53 16.75
CA PHE A 491 -6.92 14.30 17.67
C PHE A 491 -7.53 15.69 17.87
N ARG A 492 -7.77 16.06 19.13
CA ARG A 492 -8.22 17.40 19.52
C ARG A 492 -7.53 17.85 20.81
N LEU A 493 -7.48 19.17 21.01
CA LEU A 493 -7.04 19.74 22.28
C LEU A 493 -8.09 19.46 23.34
N SER A 494 -7.72 18.74 24.40
CA SER A 494 -8.63 18.38 25.47
C SER A 494 -7.89 18.32 26.81
N ASP A 495 -8.63 18.59 27.87
CA ASP A 495 -8.16 18.33 29.23
C ASP A 495 -8.38 16.84 29.54
N ILE A 496 -7.30 16.13 29.86
CA ILE A 496 -7.38 14.72 30.20
C ILE A 496 -7.93 14.46 31.59
N HIS A 497 -7.87 15.46 32.50
CA HIS A 497 -8.42 15.31 33.85
C HIS A 497 -9.95 15.18 33.80
N GLU A 498 -10.61 15.89 32.88
CA GLU A 498 -12.06 15.72 32.66
C GLU A 498 -12.41 14.27 32.33
N GLY A 499 -11.66 13.63 31.42
CA GLY A 499 -11.89 12.22 31.06
C GLY A 499 -11.63 11.23 32.19
N ILE A 500 -10.70 11.53 33.09
CA ILE A 500 -10.43 10.72 34.29
C ILE A 500 -11.57 10.89 35.30
N GLU A 501 -12.02 12.11 35.56
CA GLU A 501 -13.13 12.39 36.47
C GLU A 501 -14.44 11.76 35.98
N ASP A 502 -14.74 11.87 34.69
CA ASP A 502 -15.89 11.18 34.07
C ASP A 502 -15.84 9.67 34.31
N THR A 503 -14.65 9.09 34.23
CA THR A 503 -14.46 7.65 34.48
C THR A 503 -14.64 7.30 35.96
N LEU A 504 -14.19 8.16 36.88
CA LEU A 504 -14.39 7.96 38.32
C LEU A 504 -15.85 8.04 38.73
N VAL A 505 -16.63 8.94 38.11
CA VAL A 505 -18.08 9.03 38.32
C VAL A 505 -18.77 7.70 37.96
N ILE A 506 -18.37 7.09 36.85
CA ILE A 506 -18.91 5.79 36.41
C ILE A 506 -18.62 4.67 37.44
N PHE A 507 -17.47 4.72 38.12
CA PHE A 507 -17.10 3.74 39.14
C PHE A 507 -17.44 4.15 40.58
N GLU A 508 -18.16 5.26 40.81
CA GLU A 508 -18.46 5.83 42.13
C GLU A 508 -19.00 4.77 43.10
N ASN A 509 -20.11 4.11 42.70
CA ASN A 509 -20.30 2.67 42.76
C ASN A 509 -19.43 1.84 43.72
N LYS A 510 -18.40 1.30 43.07
CA LYS A 510 -17.42 0.38 43.60
C LYS A 510 -16.38 1.11 44.43
N LEU A 511 -16.10 2.37 44.11
CA LEU A 511 -15.10 3.19 44.80
C LEU A 511 -15.58 3.74 46.15
N LYS A 512 -16.89 3.81 46.41
CA LYS A 512 -17.48 4.35 47.64
C LYS A 512 -17.01 3.64 48.92
N VAL A 513 -16.67 2.36 48.82
CA VAL A 513 -16.13 1.57 49.94
C VAL A 513 -14.62 1.70 50.11
N HIS A 514 -13.93 2.37 49.17
CA HIS A 514 -12.49 2.54 49.10
C HIS A 514 -12.09 4.02 49.29
N LYS A 515 -10.83 4.27 49.65
CA LYS A 515 -10.28 5.62 49.74
C LYS A 515 -9.67 6.03 48.39
N VAL A 516 -10.22 7.06 47.75
CA VAL A 516 -9.67 7.62 46.50
C VAL A 516 -8.96 8.94 46.80
N GLU A 517 -7.66 9.03 46.50
CA GLU A 517 -6.85 10.24 46.65
C GLU A 517 -6.38 10.73 45.27
N LYS A 518 -6.51 12.04 45.03
CA LYS A 518 -6.27 12.67 43.72
C LYS A 518 -5.26 13.80 43.87
N GLU A 519 -4.19 13.76 43.08
CA GLU A 519 -3.12 14.76 43.06
C GLU A 519 -2.86 15.17 41.61
N TYR A 520 -3.56 16.20 41.14
CA TYR A 520 -3.40 16.72 39.78
C TYR A 520 -2.46 17.92 39.74
N CYS A 521 -1.49 17.87 38.81
CA CYS A 521 -0.69 19.04 38.43
C CYS A 521 -1.45 19.88 37.40
N GLU A 522 -1.25 21.20 37.37
CA GLU A 522 -1.81 22.01 36.28
C GLU A 522 -1.18 21.64 34.94
N ILE A 523 -2.03 21.42 33.93
CA ILE A 523 -1.63 21.08 32.57
C ILE A 523 -2.45 21.90 31.57
N PRO A 524 -1.84 22.40 30.49
CA PRO A 524 -2.60 22.95 29.38
C PRO A 524 -3.35 21.83 28.64
N PRO A 525 -4.39 22.15 27.85
CA PRO A 525 -5.04 21.19 26.97
C PRO A 525 -4.01 20.48 26.09
N ILE A 526 -4.06 19.15 26.04
CA ILE A 526 -3.14 18.34 25.25
C ILE A 526 -3.82 17.85 23.96
N LEU A 527 -3.05 17.71 22.89
CA LEU A 527 -3.55 17.14 21.63
C LEU A 527 -3.65 15.62 21.79
N CYS A 528 -4.86 15.10 21.95
CA CYS A 528 -5.11 13.67 22.14
C CYS A 528 -6.43 13.23 21.50
N MET A 529 -6.66 11.91 21.42
CA MET A 529 -7.96 11.31 21.08
C MET A 529 -8.70 10.96 22.39
N PRO A 530 -9.66 11.78 22.86
CA PRO A 530 -10.16 11.64 24.23
C PRO A 530 -10.95 10.37 24.46
N ALA A 531 -11.71 9.91 23.46
CA ALA A 531 -12.45 8.65 23.55
C ALA A 531 -11.50 7.44 23.72
N ALA A 532 -10.38 7.44 23.00
CA ALA A 532 -9.37 6.40 23.11
C ALA A 532 -8.66 6.44 24.48
N LEU A 533 -8.26 7.62 24.97
CA LEU A 533 -7.66 7.74 26.30
C LEU A 533 -8.64 7.42 27.43
N GLN A 534 -9.91 7.74 27.26
CA GLN A 534 -10.95 7.36 28.23
C GLN A 534 -11.02 5.84 28.39
N GLN A 535 -10.91 5.06 27.30
CA GLN A 535 -10.81 3.61 27.37
C GLN A 535 -9.58 3.13 28.18
N VAL A 536 -8.44 3.82 28.07
CA VAL A 536 -7.25 3.55 28.89
C VAL A 536 -7.56 3.76 30.37
N TRP A 537 -8.16 4.89 30.73
CA TRP A 537 -8.52 5.20 32.12
C TRP A 537 -9.48 4.17 32.71
N THR A 538 -10.50 3.78 31.95
CA THR A 538 -11.47 2.77 32.35
C THR A 538 -10.83 1.42 32.64
N ASN A 539 -9.93 0.98 31.75
CA ASN A 539 -9.20 -0.27 31.93
C ASN A 539 -8.30 -0.24 33.17
N LEU A 540 -7.54 0.84 33.36
CA LEU A 540 -6.62 0.97 34.49
C LEU A 540 -7.37 1.07 35.82
N ILE A 541 -8.43 1.88 35.89
CA ILE A 541 -9.24 2.05 37.11
C ILE A 541 -10.00 0.76 37.43
N SER A 542 -10.58 0.09 36.43
CA SER A 542 -11.28 -1.19 36.62
C SER A 542 -10.34 -2.27 37.16
N ASN A 543 -9.14 -2.41 36.56
CA ASN A 543 -8.15 -3.36 37.03
C ASN A 543 -7.62 -3.04 38.43
N ALA A 544 -7.48 -1.76 38.77
CA ALA A 544 -7.12 -1.33 40.11
C ALA A 544 -8.21 -1.73 41.12
N ILE A 545 -9.49 -1.43 40.83
CA ILE A 545 -10.63 -1.78 41.69
C ILE A 545 -10.70 -3.29 41.94
N ASP A 546 -10.55 -4.10 40.89
CA ASP A 546 -10.61 -5.56 41.00
C ASP A 546 -9.47 -6.14 41.87
N ALA A 547 -8.36 -5.41 42.02
CA ALA A 547 -7.22 -5.81 42.82
C ALA A 547 -7.27 -5.29 44.28
N LEU A 548 -8.15 -4.32 44.59
CA LEU A 548 -8.22 -3.70 45.91
C LEU A 548 -8.73 -4.69 46.98
N PRO A 549 -8.15 -4.68 48.19
CA PRO A 549 -8.72 -5.39 49.33
C PRO A 549 -9.96 -4.65 49.87
N ASP A 550 -10.68 -5.28 50.81
CA ASP A 550 -11.77 -4.61 51.54
C ASP A 550 -11.28 -3.29 52.15
N LYS A 551 -11.94 -2.17 51.80
CA LYS A 551 -11.51 -0.80 52.14
C LYS A 551 -10.09 -0.42 51.68
N GLY A 552 -9.71 -0.88 50.50
CA GLY A 552 -8.48 -0.47 49.82
C GLY A 552 -8.38 1.03 49.50
N LYS A 553 -7.23 1.42 48.96
CA LYS A 553 -6.85 2.79 48.60
C LYS A 553 -6.39 2.85 47.13
N LEU A 554 -6.97 3.78 46.38
CA LEU A 554 -6.57 4.14 45.01
C LEU A 554 -6.02 5.57 45.01
N GLN A 555 -4.79 5.76 44.54
CA GLN A 555 -4.18 7.07 44.36
C GLN A 555 -4.01 7.36 42.87
N ILE A 556 -4.47 8.53 42.43
CA ILE A 556 -4.33 9.01 41.06
C ILE A 556 -3.51 10.29 41.08
N ARG A 557 -2.39 10.29 40.34
CA ARG A 557 -1.44 11.41 40.35
C ARG A 557 -0.99 11.77 38.93
N SER A 558 -1.06 13.05 38.58
CA SER A 558 -0.48 13.56 37.33
C SER A 558 0.73 14.42 37.61
N GLU A 559 1.77 14.28 36.79
CA GLU A 559 2.98 15.10 36.87
C GLU A 559 3.63 15.32 35.50
N THR A 560 4.30 16.46 35.34
CA THR A 560 5.12 16.75 34.16
C THR A 560 6.56 16.29 34.41
N ARG A 561 7.15 15.54 33.46
CA ARG A 561 8.56 15.14 33.49
C ARG A 561 9.27 15.54 32.20
N CYS A 562 10.51 15.99 32.30
CA CYS A 562 11.38 16.23 31.15
C CYS A 562 12.40 15.09 31.02
N LEU A 563 12.39 14.39 29.88
CA LEU A 563 13.34 13.32 29.56
C LEU A 563 13.96 13.59 28.19
N HIS A 564 15.28 13.66 28.12
CA HIS A 564 16.03 13.83 26.86
C HIS A 564 15.55 15.04 26.03
N GLY A 565 15.20 16.16 26.68
CA GLY A 565 14.69 17.36 26.02
C GLY A 565 13.19 17.35 25.67
N ASN A 566 12.51 16.20 25.81
CA ASN A 566 11.07 16.08 25.58
C ASN A 566 10.27 16.23 26.89
N LYS A 567 9.15 16.96 26.84
CA LYS A 567 8.19 17.07 27.94
C LYS A 567 7.16 15.95 27.87
N TRP A 568 6.92 15.30 29.01
CA TRP A 568 6.03 14.18 29.17
C TRP A 568 5.03 14.47 30.27
N LEU A 569 3.77 14.14 30.00
CA LEU A 569 2.72 14.11 31.00
C LEU A 569 2.60 12.66 31.48
N VAL A 570 2.79 12.45 32.78
CA VAL A 570 2.72 11.15 33.41
C VAL A 570 1.48 11.10 34.28
N VAL A 571 0.54 10.22 33.95
CA VAL A 571 -0.63 9.94 34.77
C VAL A 571 -0.45 8.57 35.40
N SER A 572 -0.44 8.52 36.72
CA SER A 572 -0.20 7.29 37.49
C SER A 572 -1.43 6.90 38.31
N PHE A 573 -1.74 5.61 38.28
CA PHE A 573 -2.81 4.97 39.04
C PHE A 573 -2.15 3.94 39.95
N GLN A 574 -2.22 4.15 41.26
CA GLN A 574 -1.64 3.26 42.26
C GLN A 574 -2.71 2.69 43.19
N ASP A 575 -2.86 1.38 43.19
CA ASP A 575 -3.64 0.63 44.16
C ASP A 575 -2.74 0.01 45.24
N ASN A 576 -3.32 -0.25 46.42
CA ASN A 576 -2.71 -1.07 47.47
C ASN A 576 -3.21 -2.52 47.44
N GLY A 577 -3.44 -3.04 46.23
CA GLY A 577 -4.02 -4.34 45.98
C GLY A 577 -3.05 -5.52 46.12
N ILE A 578 -3.50 -6.67 45.58
CA ILE A 578 -2.75 -7.93 45.61
C ILE A 578 -1.40 -7.89 44.86
N GLY A 579 -1.13 -6.86 44.06
CA GLY A 579 0.11 -6.74 43.31
C GLY A 579 0.30 -7.78 42.19
N ILE A 580 1.35 -7.61 41.39
CA ILE A 580 1.67 -8.44 40.23
C ILE A 580 3.10 -9.00 40.40
N PRO A 581 3.29 -10.33 40.39
CA PRO A 581 4.61 -10.96 40.44
C PRO A 581 5.51 -10.50 39.28
N LYS A 582 6.81 -10.29 39.56
CA LYS A 582 7.79 -9.79 38.56
C LYS A 582 7.81 -10.56 37.23
N HIS A 583 7.61 -11.89 37.27
CA HIS A 583 7.60 -12.71 36.06
C HIS A 583 6.35 -12.49 35.18
N LEU A 584 5.23 -12.06 35.76
CA LEU A 584 3.98 -11.78 35.03
C LEU A 584 3.90 -10.34 34.52
N GLN A 585 4.67 -9.40 35.08
CA GLN A 585 4.59 -7.97 34.71
C GLN A 585 4.87 -7.68 33.23
N ARG A 586 5.63 -8.54 32.52
CA ARG A 586 5.80 -8.44 31.06
C ARG A 586 4.70 -9.13 30.28
N GLN A 587 4.06 -10.15 30.86
CA GLN A 587 3.02 -10.95 30.22
C GLN A 587 1.64 -10.28 30.26
N ILE A 588 1.37 -9.39 31.22
CA ILE A 588 0.07 -8.69 31.33
C ILE A 588 -0.31 -7.84 30.11
N PHE A 589 0.66 -7.46 29.27
CA PHE A 589 0.43 -6.73 28.02
C PHE A 589 0.26 -7.64 26.80
N THR A 590 0.45 -8.96 26.96
CA THR A 590 0.26 -9.92 25.86
C THR A 590 -1.22 -10.16 25.59
N LEU A 591 -1.56 -10.36 24.31
CA LEU A 591 -2.94 -10.60 23.89
C LEU A 591 -3.50 -11.87 24.55
N ASN A 592 -4.75 -11.81 25.00
CA ASN A 592 -5.49 -12.91 25.64
C ASN A 592 -4.93 -13.36 27.01
N PHE A 593 -4.04 -12.58 27.63
CA PHE A 593 -3.56 -12.87 28.97
C PHE A 593 -4.55 -12.36 30.03
N THR A 594 -5.10 -13.26 30.84
CA THR A 594 -6.05 -12.90 31.90
C THR A 594 -5.82 -13.74 33.15
N THR A 595 -5.94 -13.11 34.32
CA THR A 595 -5.89 -13.77 35.63
C THR A 595 -7.27 -13.85 36.31
N LYS A 596 -8.33 -13.41 35.62
CA LYS A 596 -9.72 -13.43 36.12
C LYS A 596 -10.34 -14.81 35.84
N LYS A 597 -10.93 -15.47 36.84
CA LYS A 597 -11.60 -16.79 36.70
C LYS A 597 -12.87 -16.70 35.85
N GLU A 598 -13.23 -17.81 35.18
CA GLU A 598 -14.47 -17.96 34.41
C GLU A 598 -15.69 -17.49 35.22
N GLY A 599 -16.31 -16.39 34.78
CA GLY A 599 -17.43 -15.73 35.47
C GLY A 599 -17.33 -14.20 35.49
N ASN A 600 -16.10 -13.66 35.61
CA ASN A 600 -15.82 -12.24 35.37
C ASN A 600 -15.14 -12.12 34.00
N PHE A 601 -15.90 -11.76 32.97
CA PHE A 601 -15.41 -11.66 31.58
C PHE A 601 -14.21 -10.70 31.48
N GLY A 602 -13.00 -11.25 31.51
CA GLY A 602 -11.76 -10.57 31.19
C GLY A 602 -11.13 -11.29 30.01
N LEU A 603 -11.42 -10.84 28.78
CA LEU A 603 -10.86 -11.40 27.54
C LEU A 603 -9.32 -11.32 27.50
N GLY A 604 -8.69 -10.58 28.41
CA GLY A 604 -7.24 -10.43 28.48
C GLY A 604 -6.66 -9.50 27.41
N ILE A 605 -7.49 -8.58 26.90
CA ILE A 605 -7.15 -7.71 25.76
C ILE A 605 -7.00 -6.24 26.22
N GLY A 606 -7.70 -5.80 27.27
CA GLY A 606 -7.75 -4.39 27.70
C GLY A 606 -6.40 -3.71 27.98
N LEU A 607 -5.43 -4.39 28.61
CA LEU A 607 -4.08 -3.80 28.81
C LEU A 607 -3.29 -3.71 27.50
N SER A 608 -3.41 -4.70 26.61
CA SER A 608 -2.77 -4.67 25.28
C SER A 608 -3.34 -3.57 24.38
N ILE A 609 -4.65 -3.28 24.49
CA ILE A 609 -5.28 -2.13 23.81
C ILE A 609 -4.79 -0.84 24.44
N SER A 610 -4.74 -0.77 25.76
CA SER A 610 -4.28 0.44 26.45
C SER A 610 -2.87 0.82 25.99
N GLU A 611 -1.97 -0.17 25.93
CA GLU A 611 -0.60 0.01 25.43
C GLU A 611 -0.60 0.51 23.98
N ARG A 612 -1.42 -0.06 23.09
CA ARG A 612 -1.52 0.37 21.70
C ARG A 612 -2.06 1.79 21.55
N ILE A 613 -3.12 2.13 22.28
CA ILE A 613 -3.70 3.49 22.26
C ILE A 613 -2.63 4.48 22.70
N VAL A 614 -1.93 4.20 23.79
CA VAL A 614 -0.88 5.07 24.30
C VAL A 614 0.30 5.17 23.31
N HIS A 615 0.70 4.07 22.67
CA HIS A 615 1.70 4.10 21.60
C HIS A 615 1.26 4.90 20.37
N HIS A 616 -0.03 4.86 20.00
CA HIS A 616 -0.57 5.68 18.92
C HIS A 616 -0.47 7.19 19.23
N HIS A 617 -0.49 7.56 20.52
CA HIS A 617 -0.23 8.92 20.98
C HIS A 617 1.28 9.24 21.10
N GLY A 618 2.18 8.36 20.65
CA GLY A 618 3.63 8.49 20.83
C GLY A 618 4.09 8.27 22.28
N GLY A 619 3.23 7.66 23.10
CA GLY A 619 3.42 7.42 24.52
C GLY A 619 3.97 6.04 24.87
N ARG A 620 4.02 5.75 26.18
CA ARG A 620 4.25 4.41 26.74
C ARG A 620 3.48 4.16 28.04
N ILE A 621 3.26 2.90 28.41
CA ILE A 621 2.70 2.51 29.71
C ILE A 621 3.75 1.72 30.50
N ASP A 622 4.02 2.14 31.73
CA ASP A 622 4.93 1.46 32.64
C ASP A 622 4.17 0.82 33.80
N VAL A 623 4.61 -0.38 34.22
CA VAL A 623 4.11 -1.07 35.42
C VAL A 623 5.19 -1.13 36.49
N GLN A 624 4.84 -0.74 37.71
CA GLN A 624 5.65 -0.93 38.92
C GLN A 624 4.78 -1.62 39.95
N SER A 625 5.10 -2.88 40.27
CA SER A 625 4.26 -3.65 41.19
C SER A 625 5.08 -4.53 42.13
N GLN A 626 4.57 -4.68 43.35
CA GLN A 626 5.08 -5.62 44.35
C GLN A 626 3.93 -6.51 44.81
N ALA A 627 4.08 -7.83 44.59
CA ALA A 627 3.10 -8.83 45.01
C ALA A 627 2.77 -8.69 46.51
N GLY A 628 1.48 -8.71 46.82
CA GLY A 628 0.89 -8.54 48.14
C GLY A 628 0.94 -7.11 48.70
N LYS A 629 1.37 -6.10 47.94
CA LYS A 629 1.49 -4.72 48.45
C LYS A 629 0.81 -3.67 47.59
N TYR A 630 1.19 -3.54 46.33
CA TYR A 630 0.72 -2.46 45.48
C TYR A 630 0.96 -2.74 44.00
N THR A 631 0.17 -2.13 43.13
CA THR A 631 0.47 -1.95 41.71
C THR A 631 0.38 -0.47 41.36
N ARG A 632 1.31 0.00 40.54
CA ARG A 632 1.30 1.35 39.97
C ARG A 632 1.43 1.24 38.46
N MET A 633 0.41 1.69 37.75
CA MET A 633 0.40 1.81 36.30
C MET A 633 0.62 3.28 35.94
N SER A 634 1.59 3.58 35.07
CA SER A 634 1.94 4.96 34.68
C SER A 634 1.84 5.13 33.18
N VAL A 635 0.95 6.01 32.73
CA VAL A 635 0.75 6.36 31.32
C VAL A 635 1.56 7.61 31.01
N TRP A 636 2.47 7.50 30.05
CA TRP A 636 3.33 8.59 29.58
C TRP A 636 2.83 9.09 28.24
N LEU A 637 2.45 10.36 28.17
CA LEU A 637 2.02 11.03 26.95
C LEU A 637 2.98 12.17 26.62
N PRO A 638 3.49 12.26 25.38
CA PRO A 638 4.25 13.43 24.96
C PRO A 638 3.32 14.65 24.90
N PHE A 639 3.75 15.79 25.42
CA PHE A 639 3.00 17.03 25.24
C PHE A 639 3.92 18.19 24.86
N LYS A 640 3.51 18.95 23.84
CA LYS A 640 4.18 20.17 23.41
C LYS A 640 3.42 21.35 23.99
N THR A 641 4.03 22.11 24.90
CA THR A 641 3.55 23.47 25.19
C THR A 641 3.69 24.26 23.90
N GLN A 642 2.57 24.74 23.32
CA GLN A 642 2.64 25.78 22.30
C GLN A 642 3.47 26.93 22.91
N GLN A 643 4.63 27.21 22.31
CA GLN A 643 5.28 28.49 22.54
C GLN A 643 4.29 29.53 22.02
N SER A 644 3.80 30.39 22.91
CA SER A 644 3.12 31.62 22.54
C SER A 644 4.07 32.38 21.61
N SER A 645 3.73 32.43 20.33
CA SER A 645 4.39 33.30 19.35
C SER A 645 4.16 34.76 19.70
#